data_AF-A0A7X8LPC1-F1
#
_entry.id   AF-A0A7X8LPC1-F1
#
_cell.length_a   1.000
_cell.length_b   1.000
_cell.length_c   1.000
_cell.angle_alpha   90.00
_cell.angle_beta   90.00
_cell.angle_gamma   90.00
#
_symmetry.space_group_name_H-M   'P 1'
#
loop_
_entity.id
_entity.type
_entity.pdbx_description
1 polymer ?
#
loop_
_entity_poly.entity_id
_entity_poly.type
_entity_poly.pdbx_seq_one_letter_code
_entity_poly.pdbx_strand_id
1 'polypeptide(L)'
;MSYLENNMNLLKTSYPEVWEKISAVEKTLNQDLLQLIRNKKGMLNLRVGQMLIHDKNNPHQEAKAFIQSQKNIEEHSDILFYGIGLGYAIQAFNQEYPHKPFSVYEPIPEIFYHFLAHTDLAKFPRHILKKIYIETQPEDVEGFCSTYAKTIGYSGMLIEHPNYARIFPEKRQNFIKVFEKHIRERSASINTLSAFEKLWTSNSTKNMIEILNSPNILLKNKDHFLQQPAIMVASGPSLEDEIENLHKIKSEGLAYIFSVGTALNALIRNGIYPHAAFTYDPSEKNLIICKEVIEKGIDSIPLIFGSTVYHQTLAQYPGPKMHMLISQDTLAAYYLKPKNSDQIETIHDATTIAVITLQVLAKLGFSPIILVGQNLAYRDKKVYAANATFHPREASEQILNNAVWIKDVNGNPLPSSHAFNRMRQQFEFYLSHNPLLKVINTTKQGAHIEGTTYQDLDDVIEKQLQERVVPEDWLKDDTPSYDMDYLIKQKKAMQNAYEKILDLLTTCKKKLDIINELATCGDPVMISQSYEQFNRSMDELRNNHFFSTFINPMNRVELEMLTLAVPSISAEREPIRKARMMEDTFRPYLLHCEEDIKAIAPHFHEMNEELQYQYVREKAAHIKVLLLEGDGVLTDGSIYYNEQGQAYKKFHYLDRIAARRLLKKGISIILINPDNDPVIKHAAREFLINTGYTNLNKNQLMETLQNEGLQPEAMAGIVRDKNDWPYYQKLGLSLALKNNCRELESRVDYVLDINGGQGVIQAIADLIIGD
;
A
#
# COMPACT_ATOMS: atom_id res chain seq x y z
N MET A 1 12.90 54.75 -5.91
CA MET A 1 13.47 53.40 -5.78
C MET A 1 13.66 52.84 -7.17
N SER A 2 14.82 52.21 -7.41
CA SER A 2 15.07 51.51 -8.67
C SER A 2 14.12 50.31 -8.81
N TYR A 3 13.87 49.83 -10.04
CA TYR A 3 13.11 48.59 -10.22
C TYR A 3 13.73 47.43 -9.43
N LEU A 4 15.06 47.38 -9.35
CA LEU A 4 15.80 46.38 -8.58
C LEU A 4 15.42 46.39 -7.09
N GLU A 5 15.48 47.54 -6.43
CA GLU A 5 15.14 47.66 -4.99
C GLU A 5 13.69 47.24 -4.72
N ASN A 6 12.76 47.71 -5.55
CA ASN A 6 11.35 47.37 -5.42
C ASN A 6 11.11 45.87 -5.62
N ASN A 7 11.71 45.29 -6.65
CA ASN A 7 11.57 43.88 -6.98
C ASN A 7 12.23 42.99 -5.93
N MET A 8 13.39 43.36 -5.40
CA MET A 8 14.06 42.62 -4.33
C MET A 8 13.24 42.60 -3.04
N ASN A 9 12.60 43.73 -2.68
CA ASN A 9 11.66 43.77 -1.56
C ASN A 9 10.41 42.89 -1.80
N LEU A 10 9.91 42.86 -3.04
CA LEU A 10 8.80 42.00 -3.43
C LEU A 10 9.19 40.52 -3.35
N LEU A 11 10.37 40.14 -3.83
CA LEU A 11 10.88 38.78 -3.71
C LEU A 11 11.05 38.40 -2.24
N LYS A 12 11.62 39.26 -1.40
CA LYS A 12 11.80 38.99 0.04
C LYS A 12 10.49 38.65 0.75
N THR A 13 9.39 39.27 0.33
CA THR A 13 8.07 39.08 0.94
C THR A 13 7.26 37.94 0.31
N SER A 14 7.35 37.77 -1.02
CA SER A 14 6.48 36.86 -1.79
C SER A 14 7.18 35.58 -2.25
N TYR A 15 8.51 35.60 -2.38
CA TYR A 15 9.35 34.51 -2.90
C TYR A 15 10.70 34.43 -2.15
N PRO A 16 10.69 34.19 -0.82
CA PRO A 16 11.88 34.32 0.04
C PRO A 16 13.05 33.43 -0.40
N GLU A 17 12.78 32.18 -0.82
CA GLU A 17 13.83 31.26 -1.32
C GLU A 17 14.56 31.83 -2.55
N VAL A 18 13.82 32.46 -3.46
CA VAL A 18 14.35 33.08 -4.67
C VAL A 18 15.19 34.30 -4.30
N TRP A 19 14.70 35.10 -3.35
CA TRP A 19 15.42 36.26 -2.82
C TRP A 19 16.74 35.85 -2.16
N GLU A 20 16.75 34.80 -1.33
CA GLU A 20 17.96 34.30 -0.69
C GLU A 20 19.01 33.87 -1.71
N LYS A 21 18.61 33.07 -2.71
CA LYS A 21 19.50 32.61 -3.78
C LYS A 21 20.13 33.76 -4.56
N ILE A 22 19.32 34.71 -5.03
CA ILE A 22 19.84 35.82 -5.85
C ILE A 22 20.68 36.79 -5.01
N SER A 23 20.30 37.04 -3.76
CA SER A 23 21.06 37.90 -2.84
C SER A 23 22.43 37.30 -2.49
N ALA A 24 22.52 35.97 -2.38
CA ALA A 24 23.77 35.28 -2.09
C ALA A 24 24.81 35.43 -3.22
N VAL A 25 24.36 35.49 -4.47
CA VAL A 25 25.24 35.59 -5.64
C VAL A 25 25.39 37.01 -6.20
N GLU A 26 24.58 37.98 -5.75
CA GLU A 26 24.50 39.34 -6.30
C GLU A 26 25.89 40.00 -6.44
N LYS A 27 26.74 39.87 -5.41
CA LYS A 27 28.08 40.48 -5.38
C LYS A 27 29.12 39.74 -6.25
N THR A 28 28.81 38.52 -6.65
CA THR A 28 29.70 37.63 -7.42
C THR A 28 29.23 37.42 -8.86
N LEU A 29 28.14 38.06 -9.27
CA LEU A 29 27.63 38.00 -10.64
C LEU A 29 28.67 38.54 -11.63
N ASN A 30 28.82 37.85 -12.76
CA ASN A 30 29.74 38.29 -13.80
C ASN A 30 29.12 39.46 -14.59
N GLN A 31 29.50 40.68 -14.22
CA GLN A 31 29.00 41.91 -14.86
C GLN A 31 29.42 42.04 -16.34
N ASP A 32 30.46 41.32 -16.78
CA ASP A 32 30.94 41.36 -18.16
C ASP A 32 30.24 40.32 -19.06
N LEU A 33 29.51 39.37 -18.48
CA LEU A 33 28.81 38.32 -19.22
C LEU A 33 27.73 38.88 -20.15
N LEU A 34 27.02 39.92 -19.70
CA LEU A 34 25.86 40.50 -20.35
C LEU A 34 26.06 41.98 -20.60
N GLN A 35 25.61 42.44 -21.76
CA GLN A 35 25.55 43.85 -22.08
C GLN A 35 24.12 44.27 -22.39
N LEU A 36 23.60 45.22 -21.60
CA LEU A 36 22.30 45.83 -21.85
C LEU A 36 22.38 46.73 -23.08
N ILE A 37 21.53 46.49 -24.06
CA ILE A 37 21.44 47.31 -25.27
C ILE A 37 20.02 47.84 -25.46
N ARG A 38 19.92 48.95 -26.20
CA ARG A 38 18.64 49.53 -26.64
C ARG A 38 18.60 49.59 -28.16
N ASN A 39 17.46 49.22 -28.74
CA ASN A 39 17.25 49.42 -30.16
C ASN A 39 16.82 50.88 -30.46
N LYS A 40 16.67 51.21 -31.74
CA LYS A 40 16.26 52.56 -32.20
C LYS A 40 14.91 53.02 -31.64
N LYS A 41 14.06 52.10 -31.19
CA LYS A 41 12.74 52.35 -30.58
C LYS A 41 12.79 52.38 -29.05
N GLY A 42 13.99 52.33 -28.45
CA GLY A 42 14.20 52.38 -27.00
C GLY A 42 13.96 51.06 -26.27
N MET A 43 13.61 49.98 -26.96
CA MET A 43 13.34 48.66 -26.35
C MET A 43 14.63 48.01 -25.89
N LEU A 44 14.57 47.37 -24.73
CA LEU A 44 15.70 46.72 -24.07
C LEU A 44 15.98 45.34 -24.66
N ASN A 45 17.26 44.96 -24.65
CA ASN A 45 17.71 43.62 -24.99
C ASN A 45 19.02 43.34 -24.25
N LEU A 46 19.39 42.07 -24.15
CA LEU A 46 20.62 41.60 -23.53
C LEU A 46 21.50 40.96 -24.60
N ARG A 47 22.78 41.30 -24.61
CA ARG A 47 23.79 40.74 -25.50
C ARG A 47 24.74 39.83 -24.71
N VAL A 48 24.97 38.62 -25.22
CA VAL A 48 25.99 37.68 -24.75
C VAL A 48 26.99 37.47 -25.90
N GLY A 49 28.20 37.99 -25.76
CA GLY A 49 29.18 37.99 -26.85
C GLY A 49 28.63 38.67 -28.12
N GLN A 50 28.47 37.91 -29.20
CA GLN A 50 27.91 38.40 -30.48
C GLN A 50 26.41 38.15 -30.65
N MET A 51 25.78 37.41 -29.72
CA MET A 51 24.38 36.99 -29.83
C MET A 51 23.47 37.85 -28.94
N LEU A 52 22.21 37.99 -29.35
CA LEU A 52 21.18 38.70 -28.59
C LEU A 52 20.20 37.70 -27.98
N ILE A 53 19.75 37.97 -26.76
CA ILE A 53 18.73 37.15 -26.09
C ILE A 53 17.38 37.29 -26.81
N HIS A 54 17.00 38.50 -27.22
CA HIS A 54 15.75 38.77 -27.95
C HIS A 54 16.02 39.31 -29.36
N ASP A 55 14.99 39.46 -30.17
CA ASP A 55 15.07 40.07 -31.51
C ASP A 55 15.61 41.51 -31.43
N LYS A 56 16.48 41.84 -32.39
CA LYS A 56 17.17 43.13 -32.45
C LYS A 56 16.19 44.30 -32.67
N ASN A 57 15.13 44.09 -33.44
CA ASN A 57 14.27 45.16 -33.94
C ASN A 57 12.98 45.29 -33.13
N ASN A 58 12.38 44.17 -32.71
CA ASN A 58 11.10 44.15 -32.02
C ASN A 58 10.92 42.90 -31.13
N PRO A 59 11.49 42.88 -29.90
CA PRO A 59 11.38 41.75 -28.99
C PRO A 59 9.93 41.40 -28.60
N HIS A 60 9.02 42.36 -28.55
CA HIS A 60 7.59 42.09 -28.27
C HIS A 60 6.91 41.32 -29.39
N GLN A 61 7.23 41.61 -30.65
CA GLN A 61 6.66 40.92 -31.80
C GLN A 61 7.22 39.51 -31.94
N GLU A 62 8.51 39.31 -31.68
CA GLU A 62 9.12 37.98 -31.57
C GLU A 62 8.43 37.15 -30.49
N ALA A 63 8.31 37.70 -29.27
CA ALA A 63 7.65 37.02 -28.16
C ALA A 63 6.22 36.60 -28.50
N LYS A 64 5.43 37.49 -29.12
CA LYS A 64 4.07 37.17 -29.55
C LYS A 64 4.04 36.05 -30.59
N ALA A 65 4.86 36.16 -31.65
CA ALA A 65 4.94 35.12 -32.68
C ALA A 65 5.41 33.78 -32.12
N PHE A 66 6.34 33.80 -31.16
CA PHE A 66 6.85 32.62 -30.48
C PHE A 66 5.77 31.91 -29.66
N ILE A 67 5.02 32.62 -28.83
CA ILE A 67 3.92 32.03 -28.05
C ILE A 67 2.83 31.47 -28.97
N GLN A 68 2.44 32.23 -30.01
CA GLN A 68 1.45 31.78 -31.00
C GLN A 68 1.88 30.55 -31.81
N SER A 69 3.20 30.30 -31.90
CA SER A 69 3.72 29.10 -32.57
C SER A 69 3.64 27.83 -31.72
N GLN A 70 3.45 27.98 -30.41
CA GLN A 70 3.27 26.85 -29.50
C GLN A 70 1.88 26.25 -29.70
N LYS A 71 1.83 24.93 -29.87
CA LYS A 71 0.57 24.20 -30.04
C LYS A 71 0.11 23.64 -28.71
N ASN A 72 -1.20 23.51 -28.55
CA ASN A 72 -1.83 22.74 -27.47
C ASN A 72 -1.54 23.24 -26.05
N ILE A 73 -1.15 24.51 -25.86
CA ILE A 73 -0.92 25.09 -24.52
C ILE A 73 -2.10 24.86 -23.57
N GLU A 74 -3.33 24.97 -24.08
CA GLU A 74 -4.53 24.78 -23.25
C GLU A 74 -4.71 23.35 -22.74
N GLU A 75 -4.20 22.34 -23.47
CA GLU A 75 -4.30 20.92 -23.12
C GLU A 75 -3.38 20.52 -21.96
N HIS A 76 -2.39 21.35 -21.62
CA HIS A 76 -1.40 21.05 -20.59
C HIS A 76 -1.78 21.63 -19.22
N SER A 77 -1.77 20.82 -18.15
CA SER A 77 -2.09 21.28 -16.80
C SER A 77 -1.04 22.23 -16.23
N ASP A 78 0.22 22.04 -16.63
CA ASP A 78 1.38 22.75 -16.11
C ASP A 78 2.27 23.27 -17.24
N ILE A 79 2.60 24.57 -17.20
CA ILE A 79 3.53 25.21 -18.12
C ILE A 79 4.82 25.57 -17.37
N LEU A 80 5.97 25.17 -17.90
CA LEU A 80 7.30 25.57 -17.41
C LEU A 80 8.02 26.39 -18.48
N PHE A 81 8.38 27.62 -18.14
CA PHE A 81 9.29 28.41 -18.94
C PHE A 81 10.74 28.11 -18.55
N TYR A 82 11.55 27.69 -19.52
CA TYR A 82 13.01 27.60 -19.38
C TYR A 82 13.64 28.87 -19.95
N GLY A 83 14.02 29.78 -19.06
CA GLY A 83 14.56 31.11 -19.36
C GLY A 83 13.50 32.21 -19.29
N ILE A 84 13.74 33.21 -18.43
CA ILE A 84 12.88 34.38 -18.26
C ILE A 84 13.22 35.50 -19.25
N GLY A 85 14.49 35.61 -19.66
CA GLY A 85 14.98 36.72 -20.46
C GLY A 85 14.70 38.07 -19.79
N LEU A 86 14.05 39.00 -20.51
CA LEU A 86 13.53 40.25 -19.94
C LEU A 86 12.01 40.19 -19.67
N GLY A 87 11.40 39.01 -19.77
CA GLY A 87 9.98 38.77 -19.52
C GLY A 87 9.04 38.94 -20.73
N TYR A 88 9.56 39.23 -21.93
CA TYR A 88 8.72 39.47 -23.11
C TYR A 88 7.83 38.28 -23.49
N ALA A 89 8.36 37.06 -23.49
CA ALA A 89 7.60 35.85 -23.80
C ALA A 89 6.47 35.61 -22.78
N ILE A 90 6.74 35.83 -21.50
CA ILE A 90 5.75 35.63 -20.42
C ILE A 90 4.65 36.71 -20.47
N GLN A 91 5.00 37.95 -20.82
CA GLN A 91 4.01 39.00 -21.06
C GLN A 91 3.09 38.65 -22.23
N ALA A 92 3.63 38.14 -23.34
CA ALA A 92 2.84 37.67 -24.47
C ALA A 92 1.96 36.46 -24.07
N PHE A 93 2.52 35.51 -23.31
CA PHE A 93 1.78 34.36 -22.79
C PHE A 93 0.59 34.78 -21.93
N ASN A 94 0.76 35.70 -20.98
CA ASN A 94 -0.34 36.17 -20.15
C ASN A 94 -1.40 36.98 -20.92
N GLN A 95 -1.06 37.59 -22.06
CA GLN A 95 -2.05 38.25 -22.93
C GLN A 95 -2.92 37.24 -23.67
N GLU A 96 -2.33 36.12 -24.08
CA GLU A 96 -3.02 35.08 -24.86
C GLU A 96 -3.73 34.06 -23.96
N TYR A 97 -3.13 33.74 -22.80
CA TYR A 97 -3.60 32.75 -21.83
C TYR A 97 -3.63 33.34 -20.41
N PRO A 98 -4.49 34.36 -20.14
CA PRO A 98 -4.49 35.11 -18.88
C PRO A 98 -4.84 34.29 -17.63
N HIS A 99 -5.32 33.07 -17.83
CA HIS A 99 -5.77 32.17 -16.79
C HIS A 99 -4.89 30.92 -16.62
N LYS A 100 -3.89 30.70 -17.49
CA LYS A 100 -3.06 29.49 -17.42
C LYS A 100 -1.92 29.67 -16.42
N PRO A 101 -1.84 28.83 -15.38
CA PRO A 101 -0.76 28.93 -14.44
C PRO A 101 0.56 28.46 -15.06
N PHE A 102 1.66 29.13 -14.71
CA PHE A 102 2.99 28.79 -15.20
C PHE A 102 4.05 28.87 -14.11
N SER A 103 5.16 28.17 -14.30
CA SER A 103 6.38 28.28 -13.50
C SER A 103 7.54 28.74 -14.37
N VAL A 104 8.59 29.28 -13.76
CA VAL A 104 9.78 29.75 -14.46
C VAL A 104 11.02 29.11 -13.85
N TYR A 105 11.93 28.64 -14.71
CA TYR A 105 13.28 28.25 -14.37
C TYR A 105 14.26 29.15 -15.13
N GLU A 106 15.05 29.96 -14.42
CA GLU A 106 16.09 30.80 -15.03
C GLU A 106 17.49 30.21 -14.75
N PRO A 107 18.15 29.62 -15.77
CA PRO A 107 19.46 29.00 -15.62
C PRO A 107 20.63 29.98 -15.43
N ILE A 108 20.42 31.28 -15.73
CA ILE A 108 21.48 32.30 -15.73
C ILE A 108 21.15 33.41 -14.70
N PRO A 109 21.79 33.42 -13.52
CA PRO A 109 21.56 34.43 -12.48
C PRO A 109 21.74 35.86 -12.96
N GLU A 110 22.70 36.13 -13.85
CA GLU A 110 22.94 37.46 -14.40
C GLU A 110 21.76 37.94 -15.26
N ILE A 111 21.09 37.05 -16.01
CA ILE A 111 19.88 37.41 -16.77
C ILE A 111 18.75 37.70 -15.79
N PHE A 112 18.57 36.88 -14.76
CA PHE A 112 17.56 37.13 -13.73
C PHE A 112 17.77 38.48 -13.04
N TYR A 113 19.01 38.83 -12.73
CA TYR A 113 19.35 40.14 -12.15
C TYR A 113 18.97 41.30 -13.07
N HIS A 114 19.30 41.21 -14.36
CA HIS A 114 18.90 42.23 -15.34
C HIS A 114 17.38 42.32 -15.52
N PHE A 115 16.67 41.20 -15.44
CA PHE A 115 15.21 41.19 -15.40
C PHE A 115 14.69 41.98 -14.18
N LEU A 116 15.21 41.73 -12.99
CA LEU A 116 14.82 42.49 -11.78
C LEU A 116 15.21 43.98 -11.88
N ALA A 117 16.32 44.31 -12.52
CA ALA A 117 16.79 45.69 -12.64
C ALA A 117 15.99 46.52 -13.67
N HIS A 118 15.31 45.87 -14.62
CA HIS A 118 14.75 46.56 -15.79
C HIS A 118 13.30 46.21 -16.12
N THR A 119 12.71 45.23 -15.42
CA THR A 119 11.30 44.86 -15.57
C THR A 119 10.57 45.06 -14.25
N ASP A 120 9.39 45.65 -14.29
CA ASP A 120 8.57 45.88 -13.10
C ASP A 120 7.87 44.58 -12.68
N LEU A 121 8.34 43.92 -11.61
CA LEU A 121 7.77 42.66 -11.13
C LEU A 121 6.34 42.85 -10.59
N ALA A 122 5.95 44.06 -10.21
CA ALA A 122 4.57 44.35 -9.81
C ALA A 122 3.59 44.22 -10.98
N LYS A 123 4.04 44.47 -12.22
CA LYS A 123 3.28 44.32 -13.48
C LYS A 123 3.45 42.94 -14.12
N PHE A 124 4.28 42.08 -13.53
CA PHE A 124 4.40 40.69 -13.93
C PHE A 124 3.12 39.92 -13.55
N PRO A 125 2.69 38.91 -14.32
CA PRO A 125 1.44 38.17 -14.07
C PRO A 125 1.55 37.22 -12.86
N ARG A 126 1.73 37.81 -11.68
CA ARG A 126 1.92 37.09 -10.41
C ARG A 126 0.69 36.33 -9.95
N HIS A 127 -0.51 36.68 -10.44
CA HIS A 127 -1.76 36.01 -10.11
C HIS A 127 -1.85 34.59 -10.66
N ILE A 128 -1.07 34.27 -11.71
CA ILE A 128 -0.98 32.93 -12.33
C ILE A 128 0.43 32.32 -12.26
N LEU A 129 1.40 33.04 -11.69
CA LEU A 129 2.75 32.51 -11.48
C LEU A 129 2.76 31.56 -10.27
N LYS A 130 3.01 30.27 -10.52
CA LYS A 130 3.13 29.24 -9.48
C LYS A 130 4.43 29.42 -8.70
N LYS A 131 5.59 29.32 -9.37
CA LYS A 131 6.91 29.39 -8.76
C LYS A 131 7.97 29.94 -9.73
N ILE A 132 9.00 30.58 -9.16
CA ILE A 132 10.23 30.98 -9.85
C ILE A 132 11.38 30.17 -9.25
N TYR A 133 12.26 29.67 -10.12
CA TYR A 133 13.47 28.96 -9.75
C TYR A 133 14.67 29.58 -10.46
N ILE A 134 15.79 29.68 -9.75
CA ILE A 134 17.05 30.21 -10.26
C ILE A 134 18.13 29.16 -10.03
N GLU A 135 18.94 28.92 -11.05
CA GLU A 135 20.13 28.08 -10.95
C GLU A 135 21.33 28.93 -10.52
N THR A 136 21.74 28.85 -9.25
CA THR A 136 22.96 29.51 -8.77
C THR A 136 24.14 28.53 -8.66
N GLN A 137 23.87 27.23 -8.56
CA GLN A 137 24.86 26.16 -8.54
C GLN A 137 24.37 24.93 -9.34
N PRO A 138 25.25 24.07 -9.89
CA PRO A 138 24.86 22.92 -10.70
C PRO A 138 23.88 21.95 -10.01
N GLU A 139 23.98 21.80 -8.69
CA GLU A 139 23.14 20.93 -7.85
C GLU A 139 21.67 21.36 -7.84
N ASP A 140 21.39 22.64 -8.13
CA ASP A 140 20.04 23.19 -8.18
C ASP A 140 19.18 22.53 -9.26
N VAL A 141 19.79 22.06 -10.35
CA VAL A 141 19.08 21.40 -11.46
C VAL A 141 18.41 20.12 -10.97
N GLU A 142 19.13 19.28 -10.22
CA GLU A 142 18.62 18.00 -9.71
C GLU A 142 17.50 18.24 -8.68
N GLY A 143 17.72 19.17 -7.73
CA GLY A 143 16.74 19.52 -6.71
C GLY A 143 15.46 20.12 -7.30
N PHE A 144 15.60 21.01 -8.30
CA PHE A 144 14.46 21.56 -9.04
C PHE A 144 13.69 20.48 -9.78
N CYS A 145 14.35 19.69 -10.63
CA CYS A 145 13.67 18.72 -11.49
C CYS A 145 12.93 17.65 -10.67
N SER A 146 13.55 17.16 -9.59
CA SER A 146 12.94 16.21 -8.66
C SER A 146 11.68 16.79 -7.98
N THR A 147 11.74 18.05 -7.56
CA THR A 147 10.60 18.73 -6.92
C THR A 147 9.50 19.04 -7.93
N TYR A 148 9.87 19.59 -9.09
CA TYR A 148 8.93 20.01 -10.13
C TYR A 148 8.15 18.80 -10.69
N ALA A 149 8.83 17.68 -10.95
CA ALA A 149 8.18 16.46 -11.42
C ALA A 149 7.04 15.97 -10.50
N LYS A 150 7.16 16.17 -9.18
CA LYS A 150 6.11 15.82 -8.20
C LYS A 150 4.91 16.78 -8.22
N THR A 151 5.08 17.99 -8.77
CA THR A 151 4.03 19.00 -8.86
C THR A 151 3.24 18.95 -10.16
N ILE A 152 3.74 18.23 -11.17
CA ILE A 152 3.05 18.05 -12.45
C ILE A 152 1.86 17.12 -12.22
N GLY A 153 0.68 17.58 -12.65
CA GLY A 153 -0.53 16.76 -12.71
C GLY A 153 -0.47 15.75 -13.85
N TYR A 154 -1.51 15.74 -14.69
CA TYR A 154 -1.59 14.81 -15.81
C TYR A 154 -0.66 15.16 -16.98
N SER A 155 -0.35 16.45 -17.20
CA SER A 155 0.42 16.87 -18.38
C SER A 155 1.22 18.14 -18.14
N GLY A 156 2.53 18.07 -18.39
CA GLY A 156 3.45 19.23 -18.35
C GLY A 156 3.91 19.63 -19.74
N MET A 157 4.09 20.94 -19.97
CA MET A 157 4.70 21.49 -21.18
C MET A 157 5.92 22.33 -20.81
N LEU A 158 7.03 22.06 -21.51
CA LEU A 158 8.25 22.88 -21.43
C LEU A 158 8.25 23.88 -22.59
N ILE A 159 8.30 25.17 -22.26
CA ILE A 159 8.47 26.26 -23.23
C ILE A 159 9.88 26.82 -23.05
N GLU A 160 10.74 26.52 -24.01
CA GLU A 160 12.14 26.95 -23.98
C GLU A 160 12.32 28.32 -24.61
N HIS A 161 13.07 29.22 -23.95
CA HIS A 161 13.38 30.52 -24.51
C HIS A 161 14.09 30.38 -25.87
N PRO A 162 13.63 31.05 -26.95
CA PRO A 162 14.07 30.80 -28.33
C PRO A 162 15.59 30.74 -28.56
N ASN A 163 16.33 31.65 -27.92
CA ASN A 163 17.77 31.79 -28.12
C ASN A 163 18.63 31.08 -27.06
N TYR A 164 18.05 30.58 -25.96
CA TYR A 164 18.85 29.97 -24.88
C TYR A 164 19.56 28.71 -25.34
N ALA A 165 18.93 27.90 -26.20
CA ALA A 165 19.54 26.71 -26.75
C ALA A 165 20.82 26.98 -27.55
N ARG A 166 20.92 28.16 -28.17
CA ARG A 166 22.06 28.56 -28.99
C ARG A 166 23.14 29.25 -28.16
N ILE A 167 22.73 30.04 -27.16
CA ILE A 167 23.63 30.86 -26.34
C ILE A 167 24.21 30.06 -25.16
N PHE A 168 23.43 29.16 -24.56
CA PHE A 168 23.82 28.36 -23.40
C PHE A 168 23.60 26.86 -23.62
N PRO A 169 24.25 26.24 -24.63
CA PRO A 169 23.99 24.86 -25.02
C PRO A 169 24.28 23.85 -23.90
N GLU A 170 25.36 24.04 -23.13
CA GLU A 170 25.74 23.12 -22.05
C GLU A 170 24.75 23.13 -20.88
N LYS A 171 24.36 24.32 -20.42
CA LYS A 171 23.33 24.51 -19.37
C LYS A 171 22.00 23.88 -19.79
N ARG A 172 21.57 24.13 -21.03
CA ARG A 172 20.36 23.52 -21.59
C ARG A 172 20.46 22.01 -21.64
N GLN A 173 21.57 21.47 -22.18
CA GLN A 173 21.73 20.03 -22.34
C GLN A 173 21.70 19.31 -20.99
N ASN A 174 22.35 19.88 -19.96
CA ASN A 174 22.29 19.35 -18.61
C ASN A 174 20.86 19.39 -18.05
N PHE A 175 20.19 20.54 -18.16
CA PHE A 175 18.81 20.70 -17.70
C PHE A 175 17.86 19.70 -18.37
N ILE A 176 17.83 19.61 -19.69
CA ILE A 176 16.93 18.71 -20.43
C ILE A 176 17.19 17.25 -20.03
N LYS A 177 18.46 16.84 -19.92
CA LYS A 177 18.84 15.48 -19.52
C LYS A 177 18.28 15.13 -18.14
N VAL A 178 18.46 16.01 -17.16
CA VAL A 178 17.99 15.80 -15.78
C VAL A 178 16.47 15.90 -15.69
N PHE A 179 15.88 16.87 -16.38
CA PHE A 179 14.44 17.08 -16.44
C PHE A 179 13.72 15.85 -17.00
N GLU A 180 14.10 15.39 -18.19
CA GLU A 180 13.50 14.21 -18.81
C GLU A 180 13.64 12.95 -17.95
N LYS A 181 14.77 12.78 -17.25
CA LYS A 181 14.96 11.67 -16.30
C LYS A 181 13.86 11.69 -15.23
N HIS A 182 13.67 12.81 -14.53
CA HIS A 182 12.68 12.94 -13.46
C HIS A 182 11.24 12.83 -13.97
N ILE A 183 10.94 13.37 -15.17
CA ILE A 183 9.62 13.22 -15.80
C ILE A 183 9.33 11.75 -16.14
N ARG A 184 10.29 11.03 -16.74
CA ARG A 184 10.14 9.60 -17.05
C ARG A 184 9.95 8.76 -15.79
N GLU A 185 10.70 9.04 -14.73
CA GLU A 185 10.58 8.36 -13.43
C GLU A 185 9.20 8.58 -12.81
N ARG A 186 8.72 9.83 -12.80
CA ARG A 186 7.37 10.18 -12.33
C ARG A 186 6.28 9.46 -13.13
N SER A 187 6.35 9.50 -14.46
CA SER A 187 5.37 8.83 -15.32
C SER A 187 5.35 7.32 -15.09
N ALA A 188 6.52 6.68 -14.99
CA ALA A 188 6.62 5.25 -14.69
C ALA A 188 6.00 4.90 -13.32
N SER A 189 6.21 5.76 -12.31
CA SER A 189 5.63 5.59 -10.99
C SER A 189 4.09 5.69 -11.02
N ILE A 190 3.53 6.71 -11.68
CA ILE A 190 2.07 6.89 -11.81
C ILE A 190 1.45 5.69 -12.54
N ASN A 191 2.04 5.25 -13.65
CA ASN A 191 1.53 4.11 -14.41
C ASN A 191 1.54 2.82 -13.58
N THR A 192 2.58 2.61 -12.77
CA THR A 192 2.67 1.45 -11.87
C THR A 192 1.60 1.52 -10.78
N LEU A 193 1.45 2.67 -10.13
CA LEU A 193 0.42 2.87 -9.10
C LEU A 193 -0.99 2.67 -9.67
N SER A 194 -1.31 3.28 -10.80
CA SER A 194 -2.62 3.16 -11.46
C SER A 194 -2.94 1.72 -11.86
N ALA A 195 -1.93 0.94 -12.29
CA ALA A 195 -2.14 -0.46 -12.67
C ALA A 195 -2.44 -1.38 -11.48
N PHE A 196 -1.95 -1.05 -10.27
CA PHE A 196 -1.98 -1.96 -9.12
C PHE A 196 -2.81 -1.47 -7.92
N GLU A 197 -3.19 -0.19 -7.85
CA GLU A 197 -3.89 0.40 -6.69
C GLU A 197 -5.18 -0.34 -6.31
N LYS A 198 -5.97 -0.77 -7.31
CA LYS A 198 -7.18 -1.58 -7.09
C LYS A 198 -6.84 -3.02 -6.67
N LEU A 199 -5.81 -3.60 -7.29
CA LEU A 199 -5.40 -4.98 -7.06
C LEU A 199 -4.86 -5.18 -5.65
N TRP A 200 -4.07 -4.25 -5.12
CA TRP A 200 -3.54 -4.35 -3.76
C TRP A 200 -4.64 -4.43 -2.71
N THR A 201 -5.64 -3.55 -2.78
CA THR A 201 -6.79 -3.59 -1.86
C THR A 201 -7.62 -4.86 -2.04
N SER A 202 -7.91 -5.26 -3.28
CA SER A 202 -8.68 -6.47 -3.55
C SER A 202 -7.97 -7.74 -3.06
N ASN A 203 -6.68 -7.86 -3.34
CA ASN A 203 -5.86 -9.00 -2.89
C ASN A 203 -5.74 -9.02 -1.38
N SER A 204 -5.44 -7.89 -0.72
CA SER A 204 -5.36 -7.83 0.75
C SER A 204 -6.67 -8.28 1.41
N THR A 205 -7.83 -7.82 0.88
CA THR A 205 -9.15 -8.25 1.36
C THR A 205 -9.31 -9.78 1.27
N LYS A 206 -8.94 -10.36 0.11
CA LYS A 206 -9.05 -11.81 -0.14
C LYS A 206 -8.02 -12.65 0.63
N ASN A 207 -6.85 -12.08 0.90
CA ASN A 207 -5.76 -12.75 1.60
C ASN A 207 -5.93 -12.71 3.12
N MET A 208 -6.82 -11.89 3.66
CA MET A 208 -6.97 -11.67 5.10
C MET A 208 -7.06 -12.98 5.91
N ILE A 209 -7.85 -13.95 5.43
CA ILE A 209 -8.02 -15.23 6.12
C ILE A 209 -6.75 -16.08 6.08
N GLU A 210 -6.05 -16.11 4.95
CA GLU A 210 -4.75 -16.78 4.86
C GLU A 210 -3.70 -16.09 5.75
N ILE A 211 -3.74 -14.75 5.86
CA ILE A 211 -2.85 -13.99 6.75
C ILE A 211 -3.10 -14.37 8.22
N LEU A 212 -4.36 -14.55 8.64
CA LEU A 212 -4.67 -14.99 10.00
C LEU A 212 -4.25 -16.44 10.27
N ASN A 213 -4.33 -17.29 9.25
CA ASN A 213 -4.00 -18.72 9.35
C ASN A 213 -2.52 -19.03 9.13
N SER A 214 -1.70 -18.04 8.77
CA SER A 214 -0.26 -18.20 8.57
C SER A 214 0.55 -17.42 9.61
N PRO A 215 1.71 -17.91 10.05
CA PRO A 215 2.57 -17.15 10.95
C PRO A 215 3.16 -15.91 10.26
N ASN A 216 3.25 -14.80 11.00
CA ASN A 216 3.98 -13.62 10.55
C ASN A 216 5.48 -13.86 10.76
N ILE A 217 6.25 -13.82 9.68
CA ILE A 217 7.69 -14.13 9.71
C ILE A 217 8.52 -13.15 10.56
N LEU A 218 8.07 -11.90 10.76
CA LEU A 218 8.82 -10.89 11.52
C LEU A 218 8.44 -10.84 13.00
N LEU A 219 7.25 -11.30 13.36
CA LEU A 219 6.83 -11.34 14.77
C LEU A 219 7.42 -12.53 15.51
N LYS A 220 7.81 -13.56 14.78
CA LYS A 220 8.25 -14.85 15.30
C LYS A 220 9.62 -15.14 14.68
N ASN A 221 10.52 -15.78 15.42
CA ASN A 221 11.82 -16.25 14.92
C ASN A 221 12.96 -15.23 14.74
N LYS A 222 12.84 -13.97 15.18
CA LYS A 222 13.95 -13.00 15.10
C LYS A 222 15.25 -13.50 15.76
N ASP A 223 15.15 -14.05 16.96
CA ASP A 223 16.34 -14.51 17.69
C ASP A 223 16.96 -15.78 17.08
N HIS A 224 16.18 -16.56 16.33
CA HIS A 224 16.63 -17.81 15.74
C HIS A 224 17.64 -17.60 14.60
N PHE A 225 17.50 -16.51 13.85
CA PHE A 225 18.30 -16.24 12.65
C PHE A 225 19.49 -15.31 12.89
N LEU A 226 19.67 -14.84 14.14
CA LEU A 226 20.68 -13.86 14.48
C LEU A 226 22.09 -14.37 14.13
N GLN A 227 22.80 -13.62 13.27
CA GLN A 227 24.14 -13.93 12.77
C GLN A 227 24.25 -15.24 11.96
N GLN A 228 23.13 -15.80 11.49
CA GLN A 228 23.17 -16.94 10.60
C GLN A 228 23.42 -16.49 9.15
N PRO A 229 24.13 -17.28 8.33
CA PRO A 229 24.29 -16.99 6.91
C PRO A 229 23.02 -17.33 6.12
N ALA A 230 22.63 -16.42 5.22
CA ALA A 230 21.50 -16.63 4.31
C ALA A 230 21.90 -16.36 2.86
N ILE A 231 21.48 -17.23 1.97
CA ILE A 231 21.66 -17.12 0.53
C ILE A 231 20.35 -16.67 -0.10
N MET A 232 20.40 -15.53 -0.79
CA MET A 232 19.33 -15.05 -1.64
C MET A 232 19.62 -15.47 -3.08
N VAL A 233 18.79 -16.36 -3.62
CA VAL A 233 18.96 -16.87 -4.98
C VAL A 233 17.99 -16.16 -5.93
N ALA A 234 18.53 -15.48 -6.93
CA ALA A 234 17.79 -14.84 -8.01
C ALA A 234 18.01 -15.56 -9.36
N SER A 235 17.15 -15.28 -10.34
CA SER A 235 17.07 -15.99 -11.63
C SER A 235 17.99 -15.45 -12.74
N GLY A 236 18.98 -14.63 -12.38
CA GLY A 236 19.92 -14.09 -13.34
C GLY A 236 20.76 -15.18 -14.00
N PRO A 237 21.30 -14.93 -15.21
CA PRO A 237 22.01 -15.93 -16.00
C PRO A 237 23.21 -16.57 -15.30
N SER A 238 23.84 -15.89 -14.34
CA SER A 238 24.94 -16.47 -13.56
C SER A 238 24.54 -17.58 -12.59
N LEU A 239 23.24 -17.78 -12.33
CA LEU A 239 22.76 -18.87 -11.50
C LEU A 239 23.19 -20.25 -12.05
N GLU A 240 23.31 -20.40 -13.37
CA GLU A 240 23.77 -21.64 -14.00
C GLU A 240 25.15 -22.09 -13.50
N ASP A 241 26.04 -21.13 -13.25
CA ASP A 241 27.41 -21.40 -12.82
C ASP A 241 27.48 -21.87 -11.35
N GLU A 242 26.41 -21.68 -10.58
CA GLU A 242 26.40 -21.87 -9.12
C GLU A 242 25.51 -23.03 -8.65
N ILE A 243 24.92 -23.80 -9.58
CA ILE A 243 24.00 -24.92 -9.24
C ILE A 243 24.70 -25.97 -8.36
N GLU A 244 25.92 -26.38 -8.69
CA GLU A 244 26.67 -27.37 -7.90
C GLU A 244 27.00 -26.85 -6.49
N ASN A 245 27.39 -25.59 -6.38
CA ASN A 245 27.64 -24.92 -5.10
C ASN A 245 26.38 -24.84 -4.23
N LEU A 246 25.23 -24.52 -4.82
CA LEU A 246 23.96 -24.50 -4.11
C LEU A 246 23.53 -25.89 -3.63
N HIS A 247 23.80 -26.96 -4.40
CA HIS A 247 23.58 -28.33 -3.93
C HIS A 247 24.43 -28.66 -2.71
N LYS A 248 25.73 -28.32 -2.75
CA LYS A 248 26.65 -28.54 -1.64
C LYS A 248 26.13 -27.85 -0.37
N ILE A 249 25.89 -26.54 -0.45
CA ILE A 249 25.39 -25.73 0.68
C ILE A 249 24.10 -26.31 1.25
N LYS A 250 23.16 -26.72 0.38
CA LYS A 250 21.89 -27.29 0.81
C LYS A 250 22.07 -28.63 1.53
N SER A 251 22.89 -29.52 0.97
CA SER A 251 23.10 -30.88 1.49
C SER A 251 23.87 -30.91 2.81
N GLU A 252 24.84 -30.01 2.97
CA GLU A 252 25.67 -29.87 4.17
C GLU A 252 25.01 -28.93 5.22
N GLY A 253 23.96 -28.19 4.83
CA GLY A 253 23.22 -27.29 5.72
C GLY A 253 24.01 -26.06 6.14
N LEU A 254 24.90 -25.56 5.27
CA LEU A 254 25.89 -24.52 5.59
C LEU A 254 25.28 -23.10 5.63
N ALA A 255 24.12 -22.90 4.99
CA ALA A 255 23.39 -21.64 5.01
C ALA A 255 21.90 -21.86 4.69
N TYR A 256 21.07 -20.91 5.11
CA TYR A 256 19.68 -20.85 4.66
C TYR A 256 19.66 -20.45 3.18
N ILE A 257 18.70 -20.96 2.41
CA ILE A 257 18.59 -20.73 0.97
C ILE A 257 17.18 -20.25 0.69
N PHE A 258 17.08 -19.00 0.27
CA PHE A 258 15.81 -18.34 -0.02
C PHE A 258 15.71 -18.06 -1.51
N SER A 259 14.67 -18.61 -2.13
CA SER A 259 14.37 -18.32 -3.53
C SER A 259 13.68 -16.97 -3.64
N VAL A 260 14.17 -16.12 -4.53
CA VAL A 260 13.61 -14.79 -4.80
C VAL A 260 12.83 -14.82 -6.11
N GLY A 261 11.50 -14.78 -6.01
CA GLY A 261 10.61 -14.76 -7.17
C GLY A 261 10.91 -15.87 -8.18
N THR A 262 11.21 -15.49 -9.42
CA THR A 262 11.37 -16.40 -10.58
C THR A 262 12.54 -17.41 -10.48
N ALA A 263 13.37 -17.35 -9.44
CA ALA A 263 14.41 -18.35 -9.20
C ALA A 263 13.85 -19.72 -8.78
N LEU A 264 12.63 -19.76 -8.23
CA LEU A 264 12.05 -20.97 -7.62
C LEU A 264 11.97 -22.13 -8.60
N ASN A 265 11.43 -21.88 -9.79
CA ASN A 265 11.32 -22.88 -10.84
C ASN A 265 12.70 -23.38 -11.32
N ALA A 266 13.70 -22.49 -11.39
CA ALA A 266 15.06 -22.88 -11.78
C ALA A 266 15.71 -23.81 -10.75
N LEU A 267 15.53 -23.52 -9.46
CA LEU A 267 16.02 -24.36 -8.38
C LEU A 267 15.36 -25.74 -8.40
N ILE A 268 14.03 -25.80 -8.50
CA ILE A 268 13.29 -27.07 -8.50
C ILE A 268 13.65 -27.94 -9.72
N ARG A 269 13.82 -27.34 -10.90
CA ARG A 269 14.23 -28.07 -12.11
C ARG A 269 15.63 -28.67 -12.01
N ASN A 270 16.51 -28.06 -11.22
CA ASN A 270 17.82 -28.59 -10.90
C ASN A 270 17.83 -29.47 -9.63
N GLY A 271 16.66 -29.78 -9.03
CA GLY A 271 16.59 -30.64 -7.85
C GLY A 271 17.03 -29.95 -6.55
N ILE A 272 17.05 -28.62 -6.50
CA ILE A 272 17.35 -27.84 -5.29
C ILE A 272 16.03 -27.35 -4.68
N TYR A 273 15.76 -27.76 -3.45
CA TYR A 273 14.56 -27.38 -2.69
C TYR A 273 14.98 -26.30 -1.67
N PRO A 274 14.69 -25.01 -1.95
CA PRO A 274 15.08 -23.93 -1.05
C PRO A 274 14.43 -24.10 0.32
N HIS A 275 15.03 -23.48 1.34
CA HIS A 275 14.47 -23.47 2.69
C HIS A 275 13.14 -22.73 2.71
N ALA A 276 13.01 -21.63 1.99
CA ALA A 276 11.71 -21.01 1.70
C ALA A 276 11.76 -20.24 0.36
N ALA A 277 10.60 -19.93 -0.19
CA ALA A 277 10.44 -19.09 -1.37
C ALA A 277 9.73 -17.79 -1.03
N PHE A 278 10.16 -16.68 -1.62
CA PHE A 278 9.54 -15.36 -1.44
C PHE A 278 8.68 -14.96 -2.64
N THR A 279 7.48 -14.43 -2.36
CA THR A 279 6.55 -13.91 -3.35
C THR A 279 5.86 -12.62 -2.89
N TYR A 280 5.50 -11.75 -3.84
CA TYR A 280 4.92 -10.43 -3.54
C TYR A 280 4.01 -9.86 -4.64
N ASP A 281 4.20 -10.25 -5.91
CA ASP A 281 3.54 -9.58 -7.04
C ASP A 281 1.99 -9.72 -6.96
N PRO A 282 1.25 -8.60 -7.08
CA PRO A 282 -0.21 -8.60 -6.95
C PRO A 282 -0.94 -9.11 -8.21
N SER A 283 -0.24 -9.31 -9.31
CA SER A 283 -0.82 -9.71 -10.59
C SER A 283 -0.95 -11.22 -10.76
N GLU A 284 -1.86 -11.64 -11.63
CA GLU A 284 -2.08 -13.06 -11.98
C GLU A 284 -0.81 -13.76 -12.49
N LYS A 285 0.13 -13.01 -13.10
CA LYS A 285 1.41 -13.53 -13.57
C LYS A 285 2.26 -14.14 -12.45
N ASN A 286 1.97 -13.79 -11.20
CA ASN A 286 2.64 -14.36 -10.03
C ASN A 286 2.47 -15.88 -9.94
N LEU A 287 1.36 -16.46 -10.42
CA LEU A 287 1.16 -17.92 -10.42
C LEU A 287 2.29 -18.68 -11.14
N ILE A 288 2.83 -18.09 -12.21
CA ILE A 288 3.88 -18.71 -13.02
C ILE A 288 5.15 -18.92 -12.18
N ILE A 289 5.40 -18.08 -11.16
CA ILE A 289 6.57 -18.18 -10.27
C ILE A 289 6.55 -19.49 -9.47
N CYS A 290 5.37 -19.97 -9.06
CA CYS A 290 5.21 -21.18 -8.26
C CYS A 290 4.82 -22.41 -9.09
N LYS A 291 4.86 -22.31 -10.43
CA LYS A 291 4.38 -23.34 -11.35
C LYS A 291 4.94 -24.74 -11.05
N GLU A 292 6.25 -24.87 -10.88
CA GLU A 292 6.89 -26.17 -10.64
C GLU A 292 6.47 -26.77 -9.29
N VAL A 293 6.25 -25.94 -8.26
CA VAL A 293 5.75 -26.40 -6.95
C VAL A 293 4.34 -26.94 -7.07
N ILE A 294 3.47 -26.17 -7.74
CA ILE A 294 2.05 -26.49 -7.88
C ILE A 294 1.86 -27.76 -8.74
N GLU A 295 2.47 -27.80 -9.93
CA GLU A 295 2.29 -28.92 -10.87
C GLU A 295 2.87 -30.23 -10.35
N LYS A 296 3.94 -30.18 -9.57
CA LYS A 296 4.58 -31.36 -8.96
C LYS A 296 4.01 -31.71 -7.58
N GLY A 297 3.11 -30.89 -7.03
CA GLY A 297 2.54 -31.08 -5.69
C GLY A 297 3.59 -31.05 -4.56
N ILE A 298 4.59 -30.16 -4.66
CA ILE A 298 5.66 -30.06 -3.66
C ILE A 298 5.15 -29.31 -2.43
N ASP A 299 4.83 -30.03 -1.36
CA ASP A 299 4.34 -29.47 -0.09
C ASP A 299 5.46 -29.13 0.90
N SER A 300 6.71 -29.48 0.61
CA SER A 300 7.83 -29.33 1.56
C SER A 300 8.47 -27.93 1.57
N ILE A 301 8.14 -27.05 0.62
CA ILE A 301 8.75 -25.72 0.49
C ILE A 301 7.81 -24.65 1.06
N PRO A 302 8.16 -23.99 2.17
CA PRO A 302 7.42 -22.86 2.69
C PRO A 302 7.40 -21.66 1.73
N LEU A 303 6.25 -21.02 1.60
CA LEU A 303 6.07 -19.76 0.87
C LEU A 303 5.98 -18.59 1.85
N ILE A 304 6.94 -17.67 1.79
CA ILE A 304 6.89 -16.37 2.48
C ILE A 304 6.27 -15.37 1.52
N PHE A 305 5.06 -14.90 1.82
CA PHE A 305 4.28 -14.05 0.92
C PHE A 305 4.01 -12.66 1.49
N GLY A 306 4.03 -11.65 0.62
CA GLY A 306 3.56 -10.30 0.97
C GLY A 306 2.04 -10.25 1.06
N SER A 307 1.49 -9.51 2.03
CA SER A 307 0.05 -9.45 2.31
C SER A 307 -0.83 -9.06 1.11
N THR A 308 -0.28 -8.34 0.12
CA THR A 308 -0.99 -7.88 -1.08
C THR A 308 -0.75 -8.75 -2.34
N VAL A 309 -0.08 -9.89 -2.20
CA VAL A 309 0.21 -10.83 -3.31
C VAL A 309 -1.07 -11.32 -3.98
N TYR A 310 -0.99 -11.72 -5.25
CA TYR A 310 -2.13 -12.29 -5.96
C TYR A 310 -2.75 -13.49 -5.22
N HIS A 311 -4.02 -13.36 -4.83
CA HIS A 311 -4.68 -14.27 -3.89
C HIS A 311 -4.75 -15.73 -4.34
N GLN A 312 -4.88 -15.99 -5.66
CA GLN A 312 -4.92 -17.36 -6.15
C GLN A 312 -3.56 -18.07 -6.03
N THR A 313 -2.46 -17.31 -5.92
CA THR A 313 -1.15 -17.91 -5.59
C THR A 313 -1.25 -18.64 -4.27
N LEU A 314 -1.88 -18.03 -3.27
CA LEU A 314 -2.02 -18.62 -1.94
C LEU A 314 -2.99 -19.80 -1.95
N ALA A 315 -4.12 -19.66 -2.64
CA ALA A 315 -5.13 -20.71 -2.73
C ALA A 315 -4.61 -22.00 -3.40
N GLN A 316 -3.70 -21.88 -4.38
CA GLN A 316 -3.18 -23.03 -5.13
C GLN A 316 -1.86 -23.57 -4.58
N TYR A 317 -1.18 -22.86 -3.68
CA TYR A 317 0.12 -23.28 -3.18
C TYR A 317 -0.01 -24.43 -2.18
N PRO A 318 0.62 -25.60 -2.42
CA PRO A 318 0.39 -26.80 -1.61
C PRO A 318 1.20 -26.85 -0.31
N GLY A 319 2.29 -26.08 -0.20
CA GLY A 319 3.17 -26.11 0.98
C GLY A 319 2.78 -25.12 2.09
N PRO A 320 3.50 -25.16 3.23
CA PRO A 320 3.34 -24.20 4.33
C PRO A 320 3.45 -22.76 3.86
N LYS A 321 2.78 -21.85 4.56
CA LYS A 321 2.79 -20.42 4.21
C LYS A 321 3.13 -19.59 5.44
N MET A 322 3.85 -18.50 5.21
CA MET A 322 4.17 -17.46 6.18
C MET A 322 3.95 -16.12 5.50
N HIS A 323 3.53 -15.11 6.24
CA HIS A 323 3.29 -13.80 5.65
C HIS A 323 4.23 -12.72 6.18
N MET A 324 4.41 -11.71 5.35
CA MET A 324 5.00 -10.42 5.70
C MET A 324 4.01 -9.31 5.34
N LEU A 325 3.91 -8.31 6.20
CA LEU A 325 3.01 -7.19 5.96
C LEU A 325 3.74 -6.11 5.17
N ILE A 326 3.12 -5.67 4.08
CA ILE A 326 3.71 -4.68 3.17
C ILE A 326 3.18 -3.30 3.53
N SER A 327 4.04 -2.27 3.47
CA SER A 327 3.68 -0.89 3.85
C SER A 327 2.53 -0.27 3.02
N GLN A 328 2.21 -0.85 1.86
CA GLN A 328 1.07 -0.41 1.04
C GLN A 328 -0.27 -0.96 1.54
N ASP A 329 -0.26 -1.95 2.43
CA ASP A 329 -1.44 -2.63 2.92
C ASP A 329 -2.09 -1.88 4.09
N THR A 330 -3.02 -1.00 3.75
CA THR A 330 -3.81 -0.24 4.72
C THR A 330 -4.81 -1.10 5.48
N LEU A 331 -5.28 -2.21 4.90
CA LEU A 331 -6.24 -3.12 5.54
C LEU A 331 -5.56 -3.87 6.68
N ALA A 332 -4.42 -4.52 6.41
CA ALA A 332 -3.68 -5.23 7.44
C ALA A 332 -3.31 -4.30 8.60
N ALA A 333 -2.88 -3.07 8.29
CA ALA A 333 -2.56 -2.06 9.29
C ALA A 333 -3.76 -1.63 10.16
N TYR A 334 -4.98 -1.69 9.62
CA TYR A 334 -6.20 -1.37 10.37
C TYR A 334 -6.70 -2.54 11.23
N TYR A 335 -6.72 -3.75 10.67
CA TYR A 335 -7.35 -4.92 11.29
C TYR A 335 -6.44 -5.67 12.26
N LEU A 336 -5.12 -5.64 12.03
CA LEU A 336 -4.20 -6.52 12.74
C LEU A 336 -3.46 -5.78 13.84
N LYS A 337 -3.41 -6.41 15.02
CA LYS A 337 -2.56 -6.00 16.15
C LYS A 337 -1.79 -7.22 16.65
N PRO A 338 -0.45 -7.19 16.76
CA PRO A 338 0.31 -8.28 17.37
C PRO A 338 -0.10 -8.51 18.84
N LYS A 339 -0.17 -9.77 19.32
CA LYS A 339 -0.53 -10.05 20.73
C LYS A 339 0.49 -9.48 21.74
N ASN A 340 1.77 -9.49 21.40
CA ASN A 340 2.87 -9.15 22.31
C ASN A 340 3.59 -7.83 21.96
N SER A 341 3.02 -7.00 21.09
CA SER A 341 3.61 -5.72 20.68
C SER A 341 2.52 -4.74 20.29
N ASP A 342 2.71 -3.47 20.63
CA ASP A 342 1.83 -2.38 20.17
C ASP A 342 2.20 -1.90 18.75
N GLN A 343 3.32 -2.37 18.20
CA GLN A 343 3.77 -1.99 16.86
C GLN A 343 3.76 -3.19 15.91
N ILE A 344 3.09 -2.99 14.77
CA ILE A 344 3.09 -3.91 13.64
C ILE A 344 4.30 -3.62 12.75
N GLU A 345 5.20 -4.58 12.63
CA GLU A 345 6.35 -4.41 11.76
C GLU A 345 5.97 -4.67 10.30
N THR A 346 6.30 -3.73 9.43
CA THR A 346 6.04 -3.82 7.99
C THR A 346 7.35 -3.78 7.20
N ILE A 347 7.26 -4.27 5.96
CA ILE A 347 8.32 -4.16 4.95
C ILE A 347 7.96 -3.03 3.99
N HIS A 348 8.93 -2.16 3.70
CA HIS A 348 8.73 -1.08 2.76
C HIS A 348 8.63 -1.65 1.35
N ASP A 349 7.59 -1.22 0.65
CA ASP A 349 7.37 -1.56 -0.75
C ASP A 349 8.58 -1.20 -1.63
N ALA A 350 8.85 -2.05 -2.61
CA ALA A 350 9.99 -1.96 -3.50
C ALA A 350 9.64 -2.45 -4.90
N THR A 351 10.42 -2.04 -5.89
CA THR A 351 10.18 -2.41 -7.30
C THR A 351 10.49 -3.86 -7.62
N THR A 352 11.07 -4.60 -6.67
CA THR A 352 11.43 -6.01 -6.82
C THR A 352 11.32 -6.75 -5.50
N ILE A 353 10.87 -8.00 -5.59
CA ILE A 353 10.85 -8.93 -4.45
C ILE A 353 12.25 -9.13 -3.87
N ALA A 354 13.33 -8.94 -4.64
CA ALA A 354 14.69 -9.11 -4.14
C ALA A 354 15.03 -8.11 -3.01
N VAL A 355 14.60 -6.84 -3.14
CA VAL A 355 14.81 -5.83 -2.09
C VAL A 355 13.87 -6.09 -0.89
N ILE A 356 12.65 -6.58 -1.15
CA ILE A 356 11.73 -7.03 -0.07
C ILE A 356 12.36 -8.17 0.73
N THR A 357 12.91 -9.19 0.06
CA THR A 357 13.59 -10.32 0.72
C THR A 357 14.81 -9.83 1.49
N LEU A 358 15.64 -8.94 0.94
CA LEU A 358 16.78 -8.36 1.67
C LEU A 358 16.32 -7.67 2.96
N GLN A 359 15.25 -6.87 2.90
CA GLN A 359 14.68 -6.21 4.07
C GLN A 359 14.23 -7.20 5.14
N VAL A 360 13.52 -8.27 4.74
CA VAL A 360 13.08 -9.31 5.67
C VAL A 360 14.27 -10.00 6.32
N LEU A 361 15.24 -10.46 5.53
CA LEU A 361 16.40 -11.17 6.06
C LEU A 361 17.24 -10.28 7.00
N ALA A 362 17.41 -9.00 6.66
CA ALA A 362 18.08 -8.04 7.52
C ALA A 362 17.35 -7.84 8.86
N LYS A 363 16.02 -7.71 8.84
CA LYS A 363 15.18 -7.57 10.04
C LYS A 363 15.14 -8.83 10.91
N LEU A 364 15.33 -10.00 10.30
CA LEU A 364 15.49 -11.27 11.00
C LEU A 364 16.89 -11.44 11.60
N GLY A 365 17.85 -10.59 11.26
CA GLY A 365 19.20 -10.61 11.83
C GLY A 365 20.19 -11.53 11.10
N PHE A 366 19.87 -12.00 9.89
CA PHE A 366 20.82 -12.75 9.06
C PHE A 366 22.06 -11.92 8.74
N SER A 367 23.23 -12.54 8.86
CA SER A 367 24.52 -11.93 8.56
C SER A 367 25.60 -13.02 8.45
N PRO A 368 26.32 -13.15 7.31
CA PRO A 368 26.17 -12.37 6.09
C PRO A 368 24.93 -12.78 5.27
N ILE A 369 24.41 -11.84 4.48
CA ILE A 369 23.45 -12.13 3.41
C ILE A 369 24.23 -12.24 2.10
N ILE A 370 24.09 -13.36 1.40
CA ILE A 370 24.89 -13.74 0.23
C ILE A 370 23.99 -13.73 -1.00
N LEU A 371 24.31 -12.90 -2.00
CA LEU A 371 23.55 -12.77 -3.23
C LEU A 371 24.12 -13.72 -4.30
N VAL A 372 23.27 -14.60 -4.83
CA VAL A 372 23.59 -15.54 -5.91
C VAL A 372 22.62 -15.32 -7.08
N GLY A 373 23.14 -15.22 -8.30
CA GLY A 373 22.31 -15.05 -9.50
C GLY A 373 21.63 -13.67 -9.60
N GLN A 374 22.06 -12.66 -8.84
CA GLN A 374 21.46 -11.32 -8.82
C GLN A 374 22.10 -10.39 -9.87
N ASN A 375 22.09 -10.79 -11.15
CA ASN A 375 22.87 -10.11 -12.20
C ASN A 375 22.50 -8.63 -12.41
N LEU A 376 21.20 -8.28 -12.41
CA LEU A 376 20.72 -6.91 -12.68
C LEU A 376 21.31 -6.29 -13.96
N ALA A 377 21.63 -7.12 -14.94
CA ALA A 377 22.29 -6.75 -16.18
C ALA A 377 22.15 -7.88 -17.21
N TYR A 378 22.50 -7.57 -18.46
CA TYR A 378 22.54 -8.56 -19.54
C TYR A 378 23.92 -9.22 -19.58
N ARG A 379 23.98 -10.55 -19.37
CA ARG A 379 25.20 -11.35 -19.56
C ARG A 379 25.09 -12.08 -20.89
N ASP A 380 26.03 -11.87 -21.81
CA ASP A 380 26.01 -12.49 -23.15
C ASP A 380 24.65 -12.33 -23.88
N LYS A 381 24.04 -11.15 -23.75
CA LYS A 381 22.67 -10.82 -24.23
C LYS A 381 21.53 -11.58 -23.55
N LYS A 382 21.78 -12.46 -22.58
CA LYS A 382 20.74 -13.18 -21.82
C LYS A 382 20.21 -12.35 -20.65
N VAL A 383 18.91 -12.48 -20.40
CA VAL A 383 18.19 -11.81 -19.28
C VAL A 383 18.00 -12.74 -18.07
N TYR A 384 17.78 -14.03 -18.32
CA TYR A 384 17.47 -15.05 -17.31
C TYR A 384 18.30 -16.33 -17.57
N ALA A 385 18.49 -17.13 -16.53
CA ALA A 385 19.05 -18.48 -16.64
C ALA A 385 18.15 -19.42 -17.48
N ALA A 386 18.75 -20.43 -18.11
CA ALA A 386 18.14 -21.41 -19.01
C ALA A 386 16.87 -22.06 -18.43
N ASN A 387 16.88 -22.35 -17.13
CA ASN A 387 15.81 -23.03 -16.42
C ASN A 387 14.89 -22.09 -15.62
N ALA A 388 14.99 -20.77 -15.80
CA ALA A 388 14.15 -19.80 -15.10
C ALA A 388 12.66 -19.90 -15.47
N THR A 389 11.81 -19.23 -14.68
CA THR A 389 10.35 -19.13 -14.93
C THR A 389 10.02 -18.60 -16.32
N PHE A 390 10.81 -17.64 -16.82
CA PHE A 390 10.70 -17.12 -18.17
C PHE A 390 11.87 -17.64 -19.00
N HIS A 391 11.59 -18.13 -20.21
CA HIS A 391 12.64 -18.60 -21.11
C HIS A 391 13.68 -17.50 -21.38
N PRO A 392 14.97 -17.87 -21.54
CA PRO A 392 16.01 -16.91 -21.91
C PRO A 392 15.64 -16.25 -23.23
N ARG A 393 15.39 -14.94 -23.20
CA ARG A 393 15.33 -14.13 -24.40
C ARG A 393 16.69 -13.50 -24.61
N GLU A 394 17.25 -13.63 -25.80
CA GLU A 394 18.35 -12.77 -26.20
C GLU A 394 17.83 -11.33 -26.31
N ALA A 395 18.54 -10.40 -25.69
CA ALA A 395 18.30 -8.97 -25.87
C ALA A 395 18.54 -8.63 -27.34
N SER A 396 17.48 -8.19 -28.03
CA SER A 396 17.58 -7.73 -29.42
C SER A 396 18.53 -6.53 -29.53
N GLU A 397 19.07 -6.26 -30.73
CA GLU A 397 19.92 -5.09 -30.96
C GLU A 397 19.24 -3.77 -30.54
N GLN A 398 17.91 -3.71 -30.68
CA GLN A 398 17.10 -2.56 -30.26
C GLN A 398 17.05 -2.39 -28.73
N ILE A 399 17.12 -3.48 -27.96
CA ILE A 399 17.20 -3.45 -26.48
C ILE A 399 18.59 -2.99 -26.04
N LEU A 400 19.65 -3.44 -26.72
CA LEU A 400 21.02 -3.04 -26.43
C LEU A 400 21.29 -1.56 -26.76
N ASN A 401 20.69 -1.03 -27.84
CA ASN A 401 20.80 0.38 -28.20
C ASN A 401 20.15 1.32 -27.17
N ASN A 402 19.17 0.83 -26.41
CA ASN A 402 18.51 1.57 -25.32
C ASN A 402 19.03 1.17 -23.92
N ALA A 403 20.14 0.43 -23.85
CA ALA A 403 20.70 -0.02 -22.59
C ALA A 403 21.37 1.11 -21.81
N VAL A 404 21.30 1.01 -20.49
CA VAL A 404 22.08 1.83 -19.57
C VAL A 404 23.38 1.09 -19.26
N TRP A 405 24.50 1.79 -19.39
CA TRP A 405 25.80 1.25 -19.04
C TRP A 405 26.07 1.45 -17.56
N ILE A 406 26.29 0.34 -16.85
CA ILE A 406 26.65 0.30 -15.43
C ILE A 406 28.00 -0.40 -15.27
N LYS A 407 28.53 -0.48 -14.04
CA LYS A 407 29.75 -1.25 -13.75
C LYS A 407 29.39 -2.68 -13.37
N ASP A 408 30.15 -3.65 -13.86
CA ASP A 408 30.15 -5.00 -13.31
C ASP A 408 30.94 -5.06 -11.99
N VAL A 409 30.90 -6.21 -11.33
CA VAL A 409 31.64 -6.51 -10.08
C VAL A 409 33.17 -6.35 -10.19
N ASN A 410 33.74 -6.33 -11.40
CA ASN A 410 35.16 -6.10 -11.67
C ASN A 410 35.46 -4.66 -12.10
N GLY A 411 34.45 -3.78 -12.15
CA GLY A 411 34.57 -2.38 -12.56
C GLY A 411 34.47 -2.13 -14.07
N ASN A 412 34.23 -3.15 -14.89
CA ASN A 412 34.09 -3.03 -16.34
C ASN A 412 32.68 -2.53 -16.74
N PRO A 413 32.52 -1.86 -17.88
CA PRO A 413 31.20 -1.48 -18.40
C PRO A 413 30.34 -2.70 -18.75
N LEU A 414 29.08 -2.71 -18.27
CA LEU A 414 28.11 -3.78 -18.44
C LEU A 414 26.75 -3.19 -18.86
N PRO A 415 26.14 -3.66 -19.97
CA PRO A 415 24.84 -3.19 -20.39
C PRO A 415 23.72 -3.72 -19.48
N SER A 416 22.81 -2.84 -19.09
CA SER A 416 21.65 -3.16 -18.26
C SER A 416 20.40 -2.42 -18.73
N SER A 417 19.23 -2.83 -18.26
CA SER A 417 17.97 -2.13 -18.52
C SER A 417 17.75 -1.00 -17.52
N HIS A 418 16.92 -0.01 -17.88
CA HIS A 418 16.48 0.99 -16.90
C HIS A 418 15.78 0.36 -15.68
N ALA A 419 15.01 -0.72 -15.87
CA ALA A 419 14.34 -1.42 -14.77
C ALA A 419 15.34 -2.08 -13.82
N PHE A 420 16.33 -2.80 -14.34
CA PHE A 420 17.37 -3.43 -13.53
C PHE A 420 18.26 -2.40 -12.82
N ASN A 421 18.61 -1.30 -13.49
CA ASN A 421 19.35 -0.24 -12.83
C ASN A 421 18.54 0.42 -11.69
N ARG A 422 17.22 0.57 -11.83
CA ARG A 422 16.37 1.02 -10.71
C ARG A 422 16.38 0.03 -9.55
N MET A 423 16.28 -1.28 -9.83
CA MET A 423 16.38 -2.31 -8.79
C MET A 423 17.73 -2.23 -8.07
N ARG A 424 18.83 -2.11 -8.83
CA ARG A 424 20.19 -1.93 -8.29
C ARG A 424 20.27 -0.71 -7.38
N GLN A 425 19.78 0.44 -7.82
CA GLN A 425 19.75 1.67 -7.02
C GLN A 425 18.90 1.54 -5.75
N GLN A 426 17.83 0.73 -5.75
CA GLN A 426 17.05 0.45 -4.54
C GLN A 426 17.80 -0.44 -3.54
N PHE A 427 18.58 -1.42 -4.01
CA PHE A 427 19.51 -2.15 -3.15
C PHE A 427 20.49 -1.18 -2.49
N GLU A 428 21.15 -0.33 -3.29
CA GLU A 428 22.13 0.65 -2.81
C GLU A 428 21.52 1.63 -1.80
N PHE A 429 20.32 2.12 -2.08
CA PHE A 429 19.58 2.99 -1.17
C PHE A 429 19.26 2.30 0.16
N TYR A 430 18.83 1.04 0.14
CA TYR A 430 18.56 0.31 1.37
C TYR A 430 19.83 0.05 2.18
N LEU A 431 20.91 -0.37 1.50
CA LEU A 431 22.20 -0.64 2.13
C LEU A 431 22.85 0.61 2.71
N SER A 432 22.71 1.77 2.05
CA SER A 432 23.24 3.04 2.56
C SER A 432 22.61 3.47 3.89
N HIS A 433 21.38 3.03 4.17
CA HIS A 433 20.67 3.28 5.44
C HIS A 433 20.90 2.16 6.48
N ASN A 434 21.61 1.09 6.11
CA ASN A 434 21.90 -0.06 6.97
C ASN A 434 23.40 -0.43 6.89
N PRO A 435 24.33 0.46 7.25
CA PRO A 435 25.78 0.28 7.03
C PRO A 435 26.41 -0.88 7.83
N LEU A 436 25.71 -1.40 8.84
CA LEU A 436 26.16 -2.56 9.63
C LEU A 436 25.79 -3.90 8.98
N LEU A 437 24.89 -3.89 7.99
CA LEU A 437 24.44 -5.12 7.31
C LEU A 437 25.55 -5.62 6.39
N LYS A 438 26.02 -6.85 6.65
CA LYS A 438 27.03 -7.50 5.80
C LYS A 438 26.36 -8.19 4.64
N VAL A 439 26.57 -7.67 3.43
CA VAL A 439 26.06 -8.26 2.19
C VAL A 439 27.22 -8.62 1.25
N ILE A 440 27.28 -9.88 0.85
CA ILE A 440 28.29 -10.42 -0.06
C ILE A 440 27.63 -10.65 -1.42
N ASN A 441 28.19 -10.07 -2.48
CA ASN A 441 27.73 -10.31 -3.85
C ASN A 441 28.62 -11.39 -4.48
N THR A 442 28.05 -12.55 -4.81
CA THR A 442 28.76 -13.65 -5.47
C THR A 442 28.41 -13.80 -6.94
N THR A 443 27.65 -12.84 -7.47
CA THR A 443 27.09 -12.91 -8.82
C THR A 443 28.18 -12.63 -9.87
N LYS A 444 28.72 -13.69 -10.46
CA LYS A 444 29.71 -13.61 -11.55
C LYS A 444 29.17 -12.81 -12.72
N GLN A 445 29.98 -11.86 -13.22
CA GLN A 445 29.63 -10.96 -14.32
C GLN A 445 28.27 -10.24 -14.12
N GLY A 446 27.89 -10.02 -12.86
CA GLY A 446 26.74 -9.22 -12.47
C GLY A 446 27.08 -7.75 -12.29
N ALA A 447 26.06 -6.93 -12.07
CA ALA A 447 26.22 -5.53 -11.70
C ALA A 447 26.97 -5.39 -10.37
N HIS A 448 27.84 -4.38 -10.29
CA HIS A 448 28.31 -3.86 -9.00
C HIS A 448 27.15 -3.20 -8.26
N ILE A 449 27.00 -3.56 -6.99
CA ILE A 449 25.97 -3.01 -6.09
C ILE A 449 26.72 -2.32 -4.96
N GLU A 450 26.64 -1.00 -4.89
CA GLU A 450 27.24 -0.22 -3.81
C GLU A 450 26.71 -0.67 -2.44
N GLY A 451 27.61 -0.79 -1.46
CA GLY A 451 27.30 -1.36 -0.14
C GLY A 451 27.42 -2.89 -0.04
N THR A 452 27.80 -3.58 -1.12
CA THR A 452 28.14 -5.02 -1.10
C THR A 452 29.64 -5.25 -1.26
N THR A 453 30.13 -6.43 -0.86
CA THR A 453 31.50 -6.90 -1.16
C THR A 453 31.45 -8.04 -2.15
N TYR A 454 32.16 -7.94 -3.29
CA TYR A 454 32.26 -9.03 -4.26
C TYR A 454 33.23 -10.13 -3.78
N GLN A 455 32.79 -11.38 -3.83
CA GLN A 455 33.60 -12.59 -3.56
C GLN A 455 33.05 -13.76 -4.39
N ASP A 456 33.89 -14.67 -4.88
CA ASP A 456 33.40 -15.87 -5.54
C ASP A 456 32.69 -16.79 -4.53
N LEU A 457 31.61 -17.48 -4.94
CA LEU A 457 30.83 -18.31 -4.03
C LEU A 457 31.66 -19.46 -3.44
N ASP A 458 32.56 -20.04 -4.25
CA ASP A 458 33.52 -21.07 -3.82
C ASP A 458 34.36 -20.59 -2.63
N ASP A 459 34.90 -19.37 -2.73
CA ASP A 459 35.69 -18.73 -1.68
C ASP A 459 34.88 -18.49 -0.40
N VAL A 460 33.61 -18.08 -0.54
CA VAL A 460 32.70 -17.88 0.60
C VAL A 460 32.41 -19.21 1.29
N ILE A 461 32.18 -20.28 0.53
CA ILE A 461 31.96 -21.62 1.07
C ILE A 461 33.19 -22.06 1.87
N GLU A 462 34.38 -21.98 1.30
CA GLU A 462 35.61 -22.45 1.94
C GLU A 462 36.00 -21.63 3.18
N LYS A 463 35.85 -20.30 3.12
CA LYS A 463 36.38 -19.39 4.15
C LYS A 463 35.37 -19.00 5.22
N GLN A 464 34.07 -19.09 4.94
CA GLN A 464 33.03 -18.53 5.82
C GLN A 464 31.88 -19.50 6.15
N LEU A 465 31.60 -20.49 5.29
CA LEU A 465 30.50 -21.44 5.51
C LEU A 465 31.04 -22.83 5.88
N GLN A 466 31.53 -22.97 7.12
CA GLN A 466 32.23 -24.20 7.57
C GLN A 466 31.39 -25.08 8.49
N GLU A 467 30.30 -24.56 9.06
CA GLU A 467 29.48 -25.25 10.05
C GLU A 467 28.03 -25.40 9.55
N ARG A 468 27.37 -26.49 9.97
CA ARG A 468 25.95 -26.69 9.72
C ARG A 468 25.13 -25.77 10.64
N VAL A 469 24.29 -24.94 10.05
CA VAL A 469 23.52 -23.91 10.76
C VAL A 469 22.00 -24.08 10.66
N VAL A 470 21.53 -24.91 9.72
CA VAL A 470 20.08 -25.09 9.49
C VAL A 470 19.57 -26.32 10.26
N PRO A 471 18.65 -26.15 11.23
CA PRO A 471 17.98 -27.26 11.89
C PRO A 471 16.86 -27.85 11.01
N GLU A 472 16.53 -29.12 11.22
CA GLU A 472 15.52 -29.85 10.41
C GLU A 472 14.10 -29.28 10.57
N ASP A 473 13.79 -28.68 11.73
CA ASP A 473 12.45 -28.18 12.08
C ASP A 473 12.40 -26.65 12.28
N TRP A 474 13.20 -25.88 11.52
CA TRP A 474 13.33 -24.42 11.69
C TRP A 474 12.01 -23.62 11.56
N LEU A 475 10.93 -24.26 11.09
CA LEU A 475 9.62 -23.64 10.82
C LEU A 475 8.53 -23.91 11.87
N LYS A 476 8.76 -24.74 12.89
CA LYS A 476 7.70 -25.16 13.82
C LYS A 476 7.29 -24.03 14.76
N ASP A 477 6.24 -23.30 14.42
CA ASP A 477 5.53 -22.40 15.35
C ASP A 477 4.05 -22.25 14.97
N ASP A 478 3.18 -22.90 15.76
CA ASP A 478 1.71 -22.87 15.60
C ASP A 478 1.03 -21.78 16.44
N THR A 479 1.80 -20.87 17.06
CA THR A 479 1.16 -19.85 17.89
C THR A 479 0.39 -18.84 17.01
N PRO A 480 -0.75 -18.29 17.46
CA PRO A 480 -1.44 -17.20 16.74
C PRO A 480 -0.60 -15.92 16.71
N SER A 481 -0.62 -15.18 15.59
CA SER A 481 0.20 -13.95 15.44
C SER A 481 -0.49 -12.68 15.97
N TYR A 482 -1.83 -12.67 16.00
CA TYR A 482 -2.60 -11.44 16.16
C TYR A 482 -3.65 -11.52 17.27
N ASP A 483 -3.99 -10.38 17.84
CA ASP A 483 -5.05 -10.18 18.81
C ASP A 483 -6.42 -10.19 18.11
N MET A 484 -7.17 -11.28 18.31
CA MET A 484 -8.46 -11.45 17.67
C MET A 484 -9.59 -10.62 18.29
N ASP A 485 -9.49 -10.26 19.57
CA ASP A 485 -10.46 -9.36 20.20
C ASP A 485 -10.33 -7.95 19.62
N TYR A 486 -9.10 -7.48 19.39
CA TYR A 486 -8.83 -6.26 18.64
C TYR A 486 -9.42 -6.34 17.23
N LEU A 487 -9.16 -7.45 16.52
CA LEU A 487 -9.64 -7.65 15.15
C LEU A 487 -11.17 -7.53 15.04
N ILE A 488 -11.92 -8.21 15.93
CA ILE A 488 -13.39 -8.16 15.90
C ILE A 488 -13.93 -6.79 16.28
N LYS A 489 -13.27 -6.09 17.21
CA LYS A 489 -13.60 -4.69 17.50
C LYS A 489 -13.44 -3.81 16.27
N GLN A 490 -12.35 -3.96 15.53
CA GLN A 490 -12.11 -3.22 14.29
C GLN A 490 -13.08 -3.59 13.18
N LYS A 491 -13.40 -4.88 13.02
CA LYS A 491 -14.45 -5.34 12.11
C LYS A 491 -15.78 -4.63 12.36
N LYS A 492 -16.22 -4.55 13.62
CA LYS A 492 -17.48 -3.85 13.97
C LYS A 492 -17.42 -2.36 13.66
N ALA A 493 -16.29 -1.71 13.95
CA ALA A 493 -16.09 -0.31 13.61
C ALA A 493 -16.11 -0.08 12.10
N MET A 494 -15.49 -0.97 11.33
CA MET A 494 -15.46 -0.92 9.87
C MET A 494 -16.83 -1.15 9.24
N GLN A 495 -17.60 -2.11 9.75
CA GLN A 495 -18.98 -2.34 9.31
C GLN A 495 -19.86 -1.10 9.48
N ASN A 496 -19.77 -0.44 10.65
CA ASN A 496 -20.48 0.82 10.89
C ASN A 496 -20.01 1.96 9.97
N ALA A 497 -18.72 1.97 9.59
CA ALA A 497 -18.18 2.94 8.66
C ALA A 497 -18.66 2.70 7.22
N TYR A 498 -18.73 1.43 6.81
CA TYR A 498 -19.28 1.01 5.52
C TYR A 498 -20.76 1.38 5.39
N GLU A 499 -21.59 1.16 6.40
CA GLU A 499 -23.02 1.48 6.35
C GLU A 499 -23.31 2.96 6.08
N LYS A 500 -22.39 3.85 6.47
CA LYS A 500 -22.52 5.31 6.30
C LYS A 500 -21.93 5.83 4.98
N ILE A 501 -21.14 5.02 4.27
CA ILE A 501 -20.25 5.56 3.23
C ILE A 501 -21.00 6.12 2.02
N LEU A 502 -22.06 5.44 1.57
CA LEU A 502 -22.85 5.86 0.42
C LEU A 502 -23.63 7.15 0.72
N ASP A 503 -24.09 7.33 1.96
CA ASP A 503 -24.75 8.56 2.41
C ASP A 503 -23.78 9.74 2.44
N LEU A 504 -22.55 9.53 2.91
CA LEU A 504 -21.50 10.56 2.90
C LEU A 504 -21.13 10.98 1.47
N LEU A 505 -20.96 10.02 0.55
CA LEU A 505 -20.71 10.32 -0.86
C LEU A 505 -21.88 11.06 -1.52
N THR A 506 -23.11 10.62 -1.24
CA THR A 506 -24.32 11.28 -1.73
C THR A 506 -24.42 12.72 -1.21
N THR A 507 -24.02 12.94 0.04
CA THR A 507 -23.96 14.27 0.64
C THR A 507 -22.93 15.15 -0.09
N CYS A 508 -21.72 14.65 -0.33
CA CYS A 508 -20.69 15.39 -1.08
C CYS A 508 -21.17 15.79 -2.48
N LYS A 509 -21.76 14.85 -3.23
CA LYS A 509 -22.31 15.11 -4.57
C LYS A 509 -23.41 16.17 -4.53
N LYS A 510 -24.36 16.08 -3.58
CA LYS A 510 -25.43 17.09 -3.42
C LYS A 510 -24.88 18.47 -3.07
N LYS A 511 -23.84 18.56 -2.23
CA LYS A 511 -23.19 19.84 -1.91
C LYS A 511 -22.51 20.45 -3.13
N LEU A 512 -21.96 19.62 -4.01
CA LEU A 512 -21.40 20.07 -5.29
C LEU A 512 -22.49 20.54 -6.28
N ASP A 513 -23.65 19.88 -6.31
CA ASP A 513 -24.82 20.33 -7.10
C ASP A 513 -25.27 21.74 -6.66
N ILE A 514 -25.40 21.95 -5.33
CA ILE A 514 -25.77 23.25 -4.75
C ILE A 514 -24.76 24.35 -5.12
N ILE A 515 -23.45 24.04 -5.12
CA ILE A 515 -22.41 24.98 -5.53
C ILE A 515 -22.66 25.46 -6.97
N ASN A 516 -22.95 24.54 -7.90
CA ASN A 516 -23.17 24.87 -9.30
C ASN A 516 -24.47 25.68 -9.50
N GLU A 517 -25.54 25.31 -8.81
CA GLU A 517 -26.82 26.05 -8.84
C GLU A 517 -26.62 27.49 -8.36
N LEU A 518 -26.01 27.68 -7.18
CA LEU A 518 -25.78 29.00 -6.59
C LEU A 518 -24.84 29.87 -7.42
N ALA A 519 -23.84 29.26 -8.07
CA ALA A 519 -22.92 29.98 -8.94
C ALA A 519 -23.64 30.68 -10.11
N THR A 520 -24.76 30.14 -10.59
CA THR A 520 -25.58 30.77 -11.64
C THR A 520 -26.47 31.91 -11.13
N CYS A 521 -26.85 31.88 -9.85
CA CYS A 521 -27.77 32.84 -9.22
C CYS A 521 -27.08 34.11 -8.69
N GLY A 522 -25.76 34.05 -8.42
CA GLY A 522 -24.92 35.23 -8.17
C GLY A 522 -24.92 35.80 -6.74
N ASP A 523 -25.36 35.06 -5.71
CA ASP A 523 -25.25 35.49 -4.29
C ASP A 523 -23.87 35.11 -3.70
N PRO A 524 -22.96 36.07 -3.46
CA PRO A 524 -21.60 35.77 -3.03
C PRO A 524 -21.50 35.14 -1.63
N VAL A 525 -22.45 35.46 -0.72
CA VAL A 525 -22.43 34.96 0.66
C VAL A 525 -22.87 33.50 0.67
N MET A 526 -23.97 33.18 -0.03
CA MET A 526 -24.44 31.80 -0.13
C MET A 526 -23.44 30.91 -0.87
N ILE A 527 -22.79 31.42 -1.92
CA ILE A 527 -21.74 30.69 -2.65
C ILE A 527 -20.56 30.37 -1.72
N SER A 528 -20.05 31.35 -0.97
CA SER A 528 -18.93 31.11 -0.04
C SER A 528 -19.27 30.07 1.02
N GLN A 529 -20.48 30.13 1.59
CA GLN A 529 -20.96 29.15 2.57
C GLN A 529 -21.08 27.74 1.97
N SER A 530 -21.50 27.63 0.71
CA SER A 530 -21.61 26.34 0.04
C SER A 530 -20.26 25.63 -0.14
N TYR A 531 -19.17 26.38 -0.39
CA TYR A 531 -17.82 25.83 -0.45
C TYR A 531 -17.37 25.27 0.91
N GLU A 532 -17.63 26.00 2.01
CA GLU A 532 -17.31 25.51 3.35
C GLU A 532 -18.10 24.25 3.70
N GLN A 533 -19.38 24.19 3.34
CA GLN A 533 -20.20 23.00 3.56
C GLN A 533 -19.70 21.80 2.76
N PHE A 534 -19.30 22.00 1.51
CA PHE A 534 -18.70 20.93 0.70
C PHE A 534 -17.39 20.43 1.31
N ASN A 535 -16.50 21.33 1.74
CA ASN A 535 -15.24 20.97 2.38
C ASN A 535 -15.48 20.15 3.66
N ARG A 536 -16.44 20.56 4.49
CA ARG A 536 -16.83 19.76 5.68
C ARG A 536 -17.33 18.37 5.31
N SER A 537 -18.19 18.24 4.28
CA SER A 537 -18.65 16.91 3.84
C SER A 537 -17.50 16.05 3.28
N MET A 538 -16.54 16.66 2.58
CA MET A 538 -15.34 15.96 2.12
C MET A 538 -14.45 15.51 3.28
N ASP A 539 -14.33 16.32 4.33
CA ASP A 539 -13.59 15.94 5.54
C ASP A 539 -14.29 14.80 6.30
N GLU A 540 -15.61 14.83 6.42
CA GLU A 540 -16.41 13.72 6.98
C GLU A 540 -16.22 12.42 6.18
N LEU A 541 -16.23 12.50 4.85
CA LEU A 541 -15.95 11.38 3.96
C LEU A 541 -14.53 10.84 4.18
N ARG A 542 -13.52 11.72 4.22
CA ARG A 542 -12.11 11.35 4.42
C ARG A 542 -11.85 10.71 5.79
N ASN A 543 -12.55 11.16 6.82
CA ASN A 543 -12.43 10.64 8.18
C ASN A 543 -13.17 9.32 8.40
N ASN A 544 -13.99 8.87 7.44
CA ASN A 544 -14.60 7.56 7.47
C ASN A 544 -13.52 6.45 7.35
N HIS A 545 -13.53 5.48 8.26
CA HIS A 545 -12.53 4.41 8.27
C HIS A 545 -12.60 3.51 7.04
N PHE A 546 -13.79 3.22 6.52
CA PHE A 546 -13.95 2.44 5.29
C PHE A 546 -13.38 3.18 4.10
N PHE A 547 -13.67 4.48 3.98
CA PHE A 547 -13.11 5.32 2.92
C PHE A 547 -11.58 5.36 2.96
N SER A 548 -11.01 5.66 4.13
CA SER A 548 -9.55 5.78 4.30
C SER A 548 -8.80 4.46 4.16
N THR A 549 -9.44 3.33 4.49
CA THR A 549 -8.80 1.99 4.47
C THR A 549 -8.97 1.27 3.14
N PHE A 550 -10.12 1.40 2.47
CA PHE A 550 -10.42 0.71 1.20
C PHE A 550 -10.35 1.65 0.00
N ILE A 551 -11.07 2.77 0.05
CA ILE A 551 -11.36 3.58 -1.13
C ILE A 551 -10.21 4.54 -1.49
N ASN A 552 -9.61 5.21 -0.52
CA ASN A 552 -8.44 6.07 -0.75
C ASN A 552 -7.27 5.27 -1.36
N PRO A 553 -6.90 4.08 -0.83
CA PRO A 553 -5.82 3.28 -1.41
C PRO A 553 -6.15 2.74 -2.80
N MET A 554 -7.42 2.56 -3.13
CA MET A 554 -7.88 2.22 -4.47
C MET A 554 -7.81 3.40 -5.44
N ASN A 555 -7.77 4.65 -4.97
CA ASN A 555 -7.79 5.85 -5.82
C ASN A 555 -6.58 6.77 -5.56
N ARG A 556 -5.40 6.19 -5.35
CA ARG A 556 -4.19 6.93 -4.95
C ARG A 556 -3.78 7.95 -6.00
N VAL A 557 -3.81 7.54 -7.27
CA VAL A 557 -3.43 8.43 -8.38
C VAL A 557 -4.44 9.58 -8.49
N GLU A 558 -5.73 9.29 -8.50
CA GLU A 558 -6.75 10.33 -8.60
C GLU A 558 -6.74 11.29 -7.40
N LEU A 559 -6.56 10.77 -6.19
CA LEU A 559 -6.45 11.57 -4.97
C LEU A 559 -5.22 12.49 -5.01
N GLU A 560 -4.09 12.00 -5.52
CA GLU A 560 -2.90 12.81 -5.73
C GLU A 560 -3.17 13.95 -6.71
N MET A 561 -3.82 13.65 -7.83
CA MET A 561 -4.18 14.64 -8.86
C MET A 561 -5.16 15.69 -8.33
N LEU A 562 -6.16 15.26 -7.54
CA LEU A 562 -7.07 16.15 -6.84
C LEU A 562 -6.31 17.07 -5.88
N THR A 563 -5.36 16.53 -5.12
CA THR A 563 -4.52 17.30 -4.19
C THR A 563 -3.71 18.37 -4.92
N LEU A 564 -3.18 18.07 -6.11
CA LEU A 564 -2.45 19.03 -6.94
C LEU A 564 -3.37 20.11 -7.54
N ALA A 565 -4.64 19.82 -7.79
CA ALA A 565 -5.61 20.76 -8.34
C ALA A 565 -6.17 21.77 -7.29
N VAL A 566 -6.33 21.34 -6.03
CA VAL A 566 -6.95 22.11 -4.94
C VAL A 566 -6.40 23.55 -4.77
N PRO A 567 -5.08 23.81 -4.80
CA PRO A 567 -4.57 25.18 -4.67
C PRO A 567 -5.07 26.12 -5.77
N SER A 568 -5.15 25.62 -7.02
CA SER A 568 -5.62 26.41 -8.16
C SER A 568 -7.11 26.71 -8.05
N ILE A 569 -7.91 25.72 -7.64
CA ILE A 569 -9.35 25.89 -7.36
C ILE A 569 -9.57 26.90 -6.24
N SER A 570 -8.76 26.82 -5.17
CA SER A 570 -8.89 27.68 -4.01
C SER A 570 -8.59 29.14 -4.34
N ALA A 571 -7.59 29.39 -5.20
CA ALA A 571 -7.16 30.71 -5.64
C ALA A 571 -8.10 31.40 -6.65
N GLU A 572 -8.98 30.65 -7.33
CA GLU A 572 -9.96 31.21 -8.27
C GLU A 572 -10.93 32.14 -7.56
N ARG A 573 -11.17 33.32 -8.14
CA ARG A 573 -11.99 34.40 -7.57
C ARG A 573 -13.34 34.51 -8.25
N GLU A 574 -13.46 34.07 -9.49
CA GLU A 574 -14.72 34.10 -10.21
C GLU A 574 -15.62 32.93 -9.78
N PRO A 575 -16.80 33.17 -9.17
CA PRO A 575 -17.62 32.11 -8.59
C PRO A 575 -18.06 31.01 -9.57
N ILE A 576 -18.49 31.41 -10.77
CA ILE A 576 -18.94 30.48 -11.83
C ILE A 576 -17.79 29.58 -12.27
N ARG A 577 -16.62 30.17 -12.50
CA ARG A 577 -15.44 29.42 -12.91
C ARG A 577 -14.92 28.51 -11.81
N LYS A 578 -14.91 28.97 -10.56
CA LYS A 578 -14.53 28.15 -9.40
C LYS A 578 -15.46 26.95 -9.23
N ALA A 579 -16.77 27.17 -9.31
CA ALA A 579 -17.77 26.09 -9.24
C ALA A 579 -17.54 25.05 -10.35
N ARG A 580 -17.31 25.51 -11.59
CA ARG A 580 -16.97 24.62 -12.71
C ARG A 580 -15.67 23.84 -12.48
N MET A 581 -14.62 24.48 -12.00
CA MET A 581 -13.36 23.78 -11.67
C MET A 581 -13.56 22.73 -10.57
N MET A 582 -14.39 23.02 -9.57
CA MET A 582 -14.77 22.05 -8.55
C MET A 582 -15.57 20.88 -9.16
N GLU A 583 -16.54 21.17 -10.02
CA GLU A 583 -17.32 20.16 -10.73
C GLU A 583 -16.42 19.22 -11.53
N ASP A 584 -15.60 19.78 -12.42
CA ASP A 584 -14.73 19.03 -13.33
C ASP A 584 -13.66 18.20 -12.57
N THR A 585 -13.28 18.61 -11.36
CA THR A 585 -12.25 17.93 -10.55
C THR A 585 -12.83 16.91 -9.57
N PHE A 586 -13.86 17.29 -8.79
CA PHE A 586 -14.37 16.47 -7.70
C PHE A 586 -15.46 15.50 -8.15
N ARG A 587 -16.29 15.84 -9.16
CA ARG A 587 -17.38 14.96 -9.61
C ARG A 587 -16.86 13.61 -10.11
N PRO A 588 -15.86 13.54 -11.01
CA PRO A 588 -15.37 12.25 -11.51
C PRO A 588 -14.80 11.40 -10.38
N TYR A 589 -13.99 12.00 -9.50
CA TYR A 589 -13.42 11.33 -8.33
C TYR A 589 -14.50 10.71 -7.41
N LEU A 590 -15.57 11.46 -7.10
CA LEU A 590 -16.66 10.97 -6.26
C LEU A 590 -17.45 9.83 -6.92
N LEU A 591 -17.60 9.86 -8.25
CA LEU A 591 -18.26 8.79 -9.00
C LEU A 591 -17.40 7.52 -9.04
N HIS A 592 -16.10 7.63 -9.31
CA HIS A 592 -15.19 6.47 -9.26
C HIS A 592 -15.12 5.86 -7.86
N CYS A 593 -15.07 6.70 -6.80
CA CYS A 593 -15.17 6.21 -5.42
C CYS A 593 -16.45 5.39 -5.17
N GLU A 594 -17.60 5.82 -5.72
CA GLU A 594 -18.86 5.09 -5.61
C GLU A 594 -18.83 3.75 -6.36
N GLU A 595 -18.24 3.71 -7.55
CA GLU A 595 -18.04 2.48 -8.32
C GLU A 595 -17.14 1.49 -7.59
N ASP A 596 -16.04 1.96 -6.99
CA ASP A 596 -15.13 1.11 -6.22
C ASP A 596 -15.79 0.53 -4.97
N ILE A 597 -16.63 1.31 -4.27
CA ILE A 597 -17.40 0.80 -3.12
C ILE A 597 -18.27 -0.37 -3.56
N LYS A 598 -18.97 -0.23 -4.70
CA LYS A 598 -19.80 -1.31 -5.25
C LYS A 598 -18.97 -2.52 -5.66
N ALA A 599 -17.78 -2.30 -6.24
CA ALA A 599 -16.89 -3.37 -6.68
C ALA A 599 -16.28 -4.16 -5.51
N ILE A 600 -15.92 -3.50 -4.41
CA ILE A 600 -15.29 -4.14 -3.26
C ILE A 600 -16.29 -4.73 -2.26
N ALA A 601 -17.54 -4.25 -2.25
CA ALA A 601 -18.58 -4.66 -1.30
C ALA A 601 -18.76 -6.19 -1.15
N PRO A 602 -18.82 -7.01 -2.23
CA PRO A 602 -18.96 -8.46 -2.08
C PRO A 602 -17.79 -9.08 -1.30
N HIS A 603 -16.56 -8.67 -1.64
CA HIS A 603 -15.34 -9.16 -0.99
C HIS A 603 -15.24 -8.68 0.46
N PHE A 604 -15.70 -7.46 0.74
CA PHE A 604 -15.77 -6.93 2.10
C PHE A 604 -16.75 -7.72 2.98
N HIS A 605 -17.93 -8.06 2.45
CA HIS A 605 -18.93 -8.85 3.17
C HIS A 605 -18.44 -10.27 3.43
N GLU A 606 -17.87 -10.93 2.42
CA GLU A 606 -17.25 -12.26 2.55
C GLU A 606 -16.14 -12.24 3.60
N MET A 607 -15.20 -11.29 3.51
CA MET A 607 -14.14 -11.15 4.50
C MET A 607 -14.70 -10.95 5.91
N ASN A 608 -15.69 -10.06 6.11
CA ASN A 608 -16.26 -9.80 7.42
C ASN A 608 -16.96 -11.02 8.03
N GLU A 609 -17.60 -11.84 7.20
CA GLU A 609 -18.22 -13.09 7.64
C GLU A 609 -17.15 -14.09 8.09
N GLU A 610 -16.15 -14.32 7.24
CA GLU A 610 -15.03 -15.21 7.54
C GLU A 610 -14.23 -14.79 8.78
N LEU A 611 -13.98 -13.48 8.96
CA LEU A 611 -13.36 -12.95 10.17
C LEU A 611 -14.14 -13.31 11.44
N GLN A 612 -15.48 -13.32 11.36
CA GLN A 612 -16.33 -13.74 12.47
C GLN A 612 -16.12 -15.23 12.79
N TYR A 613 -16.13 -16.06 11.75
CA TYR A 613 -15.95 -17.50 11.91
C TYR A 613 -14.57 -17.82 12.49
N GLN A 614 -13.50 -17.16 12.01
CA GLN A 614 -12.15 -17.36 12.55
C GLN A 614 -12.08 -17.00 14.04
N TYR A 615 -12.67 -15.87 14.45
CA TYR A 615 -12.75 -15.49 15.86
C TYR A 615 -13.45 -16.54 16.73
N VAL A 616 -14.62 -16.99 16.26
CA VAL A 616 -15.40 -17.98 16.99
C VAL A 616 -14.67 -19.32 17.07
N ARG A 617 -13.99 -19.74 16.00
CA ARG A 617 -13.17 -20.97 15.98
C ARG A 617 -12.02 -20.90 16.97
N GLU A 618 -11.29 -19.77 17.05
CA GLU A 618 -10.21 -19.60 18.05
C GLU A 618 -10.76 -19.72 19.48
N LYS A 619 -11.89 -19.06 19.77
CA LYS A 619 -12.54 -19.20 21.09
C LYS A 619 -13.04 -20.61 21.35
N ALA A 620 -13.65 -21.24 20.35
CA ALA A 620 -14.22 -22.58 20.43
C ALA A 620 -13.18 -23.67 20.70
N ALA A 621 -11.93 -23.48 20.25
CA ALA A 621 -10.83 -24.44 20.43
C ALA A 621 -10.51 -24.77 21.90
N HIS A 622 -10.89 -23.89 22.84
CA HIS A 622 -10.65 -24.05 24.27
C HIS A 622 -11.88 -24.52 25.06
N ILE A 623 -13.03 -24.71 24.39
CA ILE A 623 -14.30 -25.03 25.04
C ILE A 623 -14.38 -26.52 25.39
N LYS A 624 -14.77 -26.80 26.62
CA LYS A 624 -14.98 -28.15 27.19
C LYS A 624 -16.42 -28.37 27.65
N VAL A 625 -17.17 -27.30 27.92
CA VAL A 625 -18.54 -27.38 28.44
C VAL A 625 -19.45 -26.46 27.65
N LEU A 626 -20.61 -26.96 27.24
CA LEU A 626 -21.70 -26.18 26.64
C LEU A 626 -22.87 -26.09 27.63
N LEU A 627 -23.21 -24.86 28.02
CA LEU A 627 -24.34 -24.55 28.89
C LEU A 627 -25.59 -24.23 28.05
N LEU A 628 -26.67 -24.98 28.25
CA LEU A 628 -27.91 -24.80 27.51
C LEU A 628 -29.11 -24.71 28.44
N GLU A 629 -29.98 -23.75 28.16
CA GLU A 629 -31.28 -23.68 28.81
C GLU A 629 -32.31 -24.55 28.09
N GLY A 630 -33.31 -25.05 28.82
CA GLY A 630 -34.38 -25.83 28.22
C GLY A 630 -35.31 -24.97 27.36
N ASP A 631 -36.04 -24.06 27.99
CA ASP A 631 -37.04 -23.24 27.31
C ASP A 631 -36.44 -22.11 26.48
N GLY A 632 -36.98 -21.90 25.27
CA GLY A 632 -36.54 -20.84 24.35
C GLY A 632 -35.20 -21.11 23.67
N VAL A 633 -34.52 -22.21 24.04
CA VAL A 633 -33.26 -22.68 23.45
C VAL A 633 -33.45 -24.07 22.85
N LEU A 634 -33.65 -25.10 23.68
CA LEU A 634 -33.97 -26.45 23.19
C LEU A 634 -35.42 -26.57 22.69
N THR A 635 -36.30 -25.67 23.12
CA THR A 635 -37.69 -25.54 22.67
C THR A 635 -37.91 -24.20 21.99
N ASP A 636 -38.96 -24.10 21.17
CA ASP A 636 -39.36 -22.85 20.50
C ASP A 636 -40.21 -21.92 21.38
N GLY A 637 -40.35 -22.25 22.67
CA GLY A 637 -41.19 -21.53 23.63
C GLY A 637 -42.68 -21.88 23.57
N SER A 638 -43.11 -22.72 22.63
CA SER A 638 -44.49 -23.18 22.55
C SER A 638 -44.80 -24.25 23.60
N ILE A 639 -45.95 -24.13 24.24
CA ILE A 639 -46.46 -25.12 25.19
C ILE A 639 -47.82 -25.60 24.69
N TYR A 640 -47.95 -26.91 24.43
CA TYR A 640 -49.22 -27.53 24.05
C TYR A 640 -49.84 -28.17 25.27
N TYR A 641 -51.15 -28.01 25.46
CA TYR A 641 -51.88 -28.67 26.54
C TYR A 641 -52.86 -29.68 25.95
N ASN A 642 -52.93 -30.88 26.52
CA ASN A 642 -54.05 -31.79 26.23
C ASN A 642 -55.28 -31.45 27.09
N GLU A 643 -56.38 -32.17 26.85
CA GLU A 643 -57.64 -32.01 27.58
C GLU A 643 -57.53 -32.23 29.10
N GLN A 644 -56.46 -32.90 29.56
CA GLN A 644 -56.16 -33.16 30.97
C GLN A 644 -55.25 -32.08 31.60
N GLY A 645 -54.88 -31.05 30.83
CA GLY A 645 -53.98 -29.98 31.27
C GLY A 645 -52.50 -30.39 31.33
N GLN A 646 -52.11 -31.52 30.74
CA GLN A 646 -50.70 -31.93 30.64
C GLN A 646 -49.99 -31.15 29.54
N ALA A 647 -48.82 -30.60 29.86
CA ALA A 647 -47.99 -29.82 28.95
C ALA A 647 -47.09 -30.71 28.07
N TYR A 648 -47.00 -30.38 26.79
CA TYR A 648 -46.08 -30.96 25.82
C TYR A 648 -45.22 -29.84 25.24
N LYS A 649 -43.95 -30.15 24.99
CA LYS A 649 -42.98 -29.23 24.38
C LYS A 649 -42.35 -29.90 23.16
N LYS A 650 -42.04 -29.10 22.15
CA LYS A 650 -41.41 -29.55 20.91
C LYS A 650 -39.89 -29.41 21.02
N PHE A 651 -39.18 -30.45 20.56
CA PHE A 651 -37.71 -30.49 20.47
C PHE A 651 -37.28 -30.88 19.06
N HIS A 652 -36.04 -30.52 18.69
CA HIS A 652 -35.50 -30.85 17.37
C HIS A 652 -34.72 -32.18 17.38
N TYR A 653 -35.02 -33.07 16.43
CA TYR A 653 -34.38 -34.39 16.38
C TYR A 653 -32.86 -34.32 16.13
N LEU A 654 -32.39 -33.40 15.28
CA LEU A 654 -30.96 -33.28 14.96
C LEU A 654 -30.11 -32.89 16.18
N ASP A 655 -30.70 -32.22 17.18
CA ASP A 655 -29.98 -31.86 18.41
C ASP A 655 -29.49 -33.09 19.17
N ARG A 656 -30.22 -34.20 19.09
CA ARG A 656 -29.80 -35.49 19.65
C ARG A 656 -28.53 -36.03 18.99
N ILE A 657 -28.42 -35.87 17.67
CA ILE A 657 -27.27 -36.35 16.89
C ILE A 657 -26.08 -35.43 17.14
N ALA A 658 -26.31 -34.12 17.11
CA ALA A 658 -25.30 -33.10 17.37
C ALA A 658 -24.70 -33.19 18.77
N ALA A 659 -25.53 -33.44 19.79
CA ALA A 659 -25.06 -33.62 21.16
C ALA A 659 -24.02 -34.76 21.26
N ARG A 660 -24.25 -35.86 20.54
CA ARG A 660 -23.27 -36.97 20.47
C ARG A 660 -22.00 -36.58 19.73
N ARG A 661 -22.07 -35.73 18.69
CA ARG A 661 -20.89 -35.21 17.99
C ARG A 661 -20.02 -34.38 18.93
N LEU A 662 -20.63 -33.46 19.68
CA LEU A 662 -19.94 -32.63 20.68
C LEU A 662 -19.29 -33.48 21.78
N LEU A 663 -20.02 -34.45 22.34
CA LEU A 663 -19.47 -35.37 23.36
C LEU A 663 -18.28 -36.18 22.85
N LYS A 664 -18.31 -36.65 21.58
CA LYS A 664 -17.17 -37.35 20.96
C LYS A 664 -15.93 -36.46 20.81
N LYS A 665 -16.11 -35.14 20.71
CA LYS A 665 -15.04 -34.13 20.71
C LYS A 665 -14.61 -33.71 22.11
N GLY A 666 -15.16 -34.33 23.16
CA GLY A 666 -14.83 -34.04 24.55
C GLY A 666 -15.60 -32.85 25.14
N ILE A 667 -16.61 -32.33 24.44
CA ILE A 667 -17.43 -31.22 24.91
C ILE A 667 -18.64 -31.78 25.66
N SER A 668 -18.67 -31.56 26.98
CA SER A 668 -19.80 -31.93 27.83
C SER A 668 -20.93 -30.92 27.69
N ILE A 669 -22.18 -31.36 27.75
CA ILE A 669 -23.35 -30.48 27.66
C ILE A 669 -24.08 -30.50 28.99
N ILE A 670 -24.36 -29.33 29.56
CA ILE A 670 -25.04 -29.17 30.85
C ILE A 670 -26.35 -28.42 30.66
N LEU A 671 -27.42 -28.98 31.22
CA LEU A 671 -28.75 -28.39 31.21
C LEU A 671 -28.93 -27.39 32.37
N ILE A 672 -29.37 -26.19 32.03
CA ILE A 672 -29.90 -25.18 32.96
C ILE A 672 -31.45 -25.24 32.90
N ASN A 673 -32.08 -25.73 33.98
CA ASN A 673 -33.52 -25.94 34.06
C ASN A 673 -34.07 -25.55 35.44
N PRO A 674 -34.16 -24.23 35.75
CA PRO A 674 -34.48 -23.74 37.09
C PRO A 674 -35.87 -24.16 37.58
N ASP A 675 -36.83 -24.33 36.67
CA ASP A 675 -38.19 -24.77 37.01
C ASP A 675 -38.30 -26.29 37.19
N ASN A 676 -37.19 -27.03 37.00
CA ASN A 676 -37.10 -28.48 37.06
C ASN A 676 -38.21 -29.18 36.24
N ASP A 677 -38.51 -28.63 35.06
CA ASP A 677 -39.53 -29.14 34.15
C ASP A 677 -39.21 -30.61 33.77
N PRO A 678 -40.13 -31.56 34.03
CA PRO A 678 -39.89 -32.98 33.81
C PRO A 678 -39.79 -33.35 32.31
N VAL A 679 -40.47 -32.62 31.42
CA VAL A 679 -40.45 -32.84 29.97
C VAL A 679 -39.07 -32.46 29.43
N ILE A 680 -38.54 -31.31 29.82
CA ILE A 680 -37.18 -30.88 29.46
C ILE A 680 -36.14 -31.87 30.00
N LYS A 681 -36.28 -32.28 31.27
CA LYS A 681 -35.37 -33.23 31.90
C LYS A 681 -35.36 -34.60 31.20
N HIS A 682 -36.52 -35.06 30.72
CA HIS A 682 -36.63 -36.29 29.95
C HIS A 682 -35.93 -36.17 28.59
N ALA A 683 -36.21 -35.09 27.84
CA ALA A 683 -35.57 -34.83 26.56
C ALA A 683 -34.04 -34.70 26.67
N ALA A 684 -33.55 -33.99 27.69
CA ALA A 684 -32.12 -33.84 27.95
C ALA A 684 -31.40 -35.18 28.15
N ARG A 685 -32.02 -36.13 28.87
CA ARG A 685 -31.47 -37.49 29.04
C ARG A 685 -31.40 -38.26 27.72
N GLU A 686 -32.43 -38.16 26.88
CA GLU A 686 -32.44 -38.77 25.53
C GLU A 686 -31.33 -38.21 24.62
N PHE A 687 -30.93 -36.96 24.85
CA PHE A 687 -29.87 -36.26 24.12
C PHE A 687 -28.50 -36.43 24.77
N LEU A 688 -28.39 -37.17 25.86
CA LEU A 688 -27.17 -37.35 26.66
C LEU A 688 -26.63 -36.05 27.27
N ILE A 689 -27.51 -35.09 27.53
CA ILE A 689 -27.20 -33.82 28.22
C ILE A 689 -27.20 -34.07 29.72
N ASN A 690 -26.19 -33.56 30.43
CA ASN A 690 -26.06 -33.71 31.87
C ASN A 690 -27.14 -32.92 32.61
N THR A 691 -28.02 -33.64 33.32
CA THR A 691 -29.10 -33.07 34.16
C THR A 691 -28.76 -33.02 35.65
N GLY A 692 -27.50 -33.23 36.04
CA GLY A 692 -27.06 -33.29 37.44
C GLY A 692 -27.17 -31.97 38.19
N TYR A 693 -27.23 -30.85 37.47
CA TYR A 693 -27.20 -29.50 38.04
C TYR A 693 -28.52 -28.74 37.94
N THR A 694 -29.63 -29.41 37.59
CA THR A 694 -30.91 -28.73 37.32
C THR A 694 -31.52 -28.03 38.53
N ASN A 695 -31.05 -28.30 39.74
CA ASN A 695 -31.55 -27.69 40.97
C ASN A 695 -30.74 -26.45 41.40
N LEU A 696 -29.71 -26.07 40.64
CA LEU A 696 -28.84 -24.93 40.94
C LEU A 696 -29.28 -23.70 40.13
N ASN A 697 -29.24 -22.53 40.77
CA ASN A 697 -29.30 -21.28 40.02
C ASN A 697 -27.96 -21.01 39.30
N LYS A 698 -27.92 -20.04 38.38
CA LYS A 698 -26.72 -19.75 37.57
C LYS A 698 -25.47 -19.44 38.40
N ASN A 699 -25.60 -18.73 39.53
CA ASN A 699 -24.45 -18.46 40.43
C ASN A 699 -23.91 -19.75 41.04
N GLN A 700 -24.80 -20.58 41.59
CA GLN A 700 -24.44 -21.86 42.20
C GLN A 700 -23.84 -22.83 41.19
N LEU A 701 -24.38 -22.87 39.97
CA LEU A 701 -23.83 -23.67 38.89
C LEU A 701 -22.39 -23.26 38.58
N MET A 702 -22.13 -21.96 38.40
CA MET A 702 -20.78 -21.47 38.11
C MET A 702 -19.79 -21.77 39.24
N GLU A 703 -20.19 -21.56 40.50
CA GLU A 703 -19.37 -21.89 41.67
C GLU A 703 -19.08 -23.40 41.74
N THR A 704 -20.08 -24.23 41.47
CA THR A 704 -19.92 -25.70 41.46
C THR A 704 -18.94 -26.14 40.37
N LEU A 705 -19.09 -25.62 39.14
CA LEU A 705 -18.21 -25.96 38.04
C LEU A 705 -16.77 -25.46 38.27
N GLN A 706 -16.61 -24.29 38.90
CA GLN A 706 -15.29 -23.79 39.30
C GLN A 706 -14.64 -24.68 40.36
N ASN A 707 -15.40 -25.15 41.35
CA ASN A 707 -14.93 -26.10 42.36
C ASN A 707 -14.53 -27.46 41.75
N GLU A 708 -15.14 -27.84 40.62
CA GLU A 708 -14.76 -29.01 39.81
C GLU A 708 -13.56 -28.74 38.86
N GLY A 709 -12.96 -27.55 38.93
CA GLY A 709 -11.77 -27.16 38.15
C GLY A 709 -12.07 -26.64 36.75
N LEU A 710 -13.34 -26.42 36.40
CA LEU A 710 -13.75 -25.84 35.12
C LEU A 710 -13.81 -24.32 35.24
N GLN A 711 -12.89 -23.65 34.55
CA GLN A 711 -12.87 -22.19 34.49
C GLN A 711 -13.92 -21.68 33.46
N PRO A 712 -14.54 -20.52 33.69
CA PRO A 712 -15.51 -19.92 32.76
C PRO A 712 -15.02 -19.84 31.31
N GLU A 713 -13.72 -19.61 31.10
CA GLU A 713 -13.07 -19.51 29.79
C GLU A 713 -13.10 -20.84 29.01
N ALA A 714 -13.31 -21.97 29.67
CA ALA A 714 -13.49 -23.28 29.03
C ALA A 714 -14.97 -23.61 28.76
N MET A 715 -15.89 -22.66 28.94
CA MET A 715 -17.32 -22.86 28.79
C MET A 715 -17.88 -21.99 27.66
N ALA A 716 -18.88 -22.54 26.96
CA ALA A 716 -19.71 -21.82 26.02
C ALA A 716 -21.16 -21.82 26.49
N GLY A 717 -21.95 -20.83 26.09
CA GLY A 717 -23.38 -20.84 26.42
C GLY A 717 -24.21 -19.80 25.68
N ILE A 718 -25.54 -19.97 25.76
CA ILE A 718 -26.50 -19.15 25.01
C ILE A 718 -27.18 -18.13 25.92
N VAL A 719 -26.98 -16.85 25.62
CA VAL A 719 -27.63 -15.74 26.32
C VAL A 719 -29.07 -15.60 25.84
N ARG A 720 -30.03 -15.79 26.76
CA ARG A 720 -31.46 -15.65 26.46
C ARG A 720 -31.93 -14.20 26.59
N ASP A 721 -31.51 -13.53 27.66
CA ASP A 721 -31.91 -12.15 27.96
C ASP A 721 -30.75 -11.27 28.48
N LYS A 722 -30.98 -9.97 28.56
CA LYS A 722 -29.96 -9.00 29.00
C LYS A 722 -29.57 -9.11 30.48
N ASN A 723 -30.46 -9.62 31.32
CA ASN A 723 -30.20 -9.83 32.75
C ASN A 723 -29.24 -10.99 32.97
N ASP A 724 -29.14 -11.89 31.98
CA ASP A 724 -28.18 -12.99 31.97
C ASP A 724 -26.76 -12.57 31.54
N TRP A 725 -26.61 -11.41 30.91
CA TRP A 725 -25.32 -10.95 30.38
C TRP A 725 -24.17 -10.97 31.41
N PRO A 726 -24.36 -10.56 32.68
CA PRO A 726 -23.29 -10.58 33.67
C PRO A 726 -22.65 -11.97 33.90
N TYR A 727 -23.38 -13.04 33.60
CA TYR A 727 -22.91 -14.42 33.67
C TYR A 727 -22.15 -14.80 32.40
N TYR A 728 -22.78 -14.58 31.25
CA TYR A 728 -22.25 -15.04 29.97
C TYR A 728 -21.03 -14.25 29.48
N GLN A 729 -20.85 -13.00 29.91
CA GLN A 729 -19.66 -12.20 29.57
C GLN A 729 -18.35 -12.76 30.14
N LYS A 730 -18.42 -13.69 31.09
CA LYS A 730 -17.25 -14.35 31.70
C LYS A 730 -16.87 -15.63 30.97
N LEU A 731 -17.74 -16.15 30.10
CA LEU A 731 -17.51 -17.42 29.42
C LEU A 731 -16.50 -17.24 28.29
N GLY A 732 -15.82 -18.32 27.92
CA GLY A 732 -14.89 -18.34 26.78
C GLY A 732 -15.60 -18.07 25.45
N LEU A 733 -16.86 -18.48 25.33
CA LEU A 733 -17.69 -18.23 24.14
C LEU A 733 -19.15 -17.97 24.50
N SER A 734 -19.62 -16.77 24.21
CA SER A 734 -21.01 -16.35 24.40
C SER A 734 -21.79 -16.33 23.09
N LEU A 735 -22.94 -17.00 23.06
CA LEU A 735 -23.77 -17.14 21.88
C LEU A 735 -25.16 -16.54 22.10
N ALA A 736 -25.83 -16.12 21.04
CA ALA A 736 -27.27 -15.83 21.06
C ALA A 736 -27.97 -16.49 19.87
N LEU A 737 -29.30 -16.62 19.96
CA LEU A 737 -30.14 -17.09 18.86
C LEU A 737 -30.73 -15.91 18.10
N LYS A 738 -31.12 -16.12 16.83
CA LYS A 738 -31.72 -15.11 15.96
C LYS A 738 -32.97 -14.47 16.56
N ASN A 739 -33.80 -15.26 17.25
CA ASN A 739 -35.00 -14.79 17.93
C ASN A 739 -34.75 -14.29 19.35
N ASN A 740 -33.51 -14.34 19.85
CA ASN A 740 -33.16 -13.69 21.12
C ASN A 740 -33.01 -12.18 20.90
N CYS A 741 -33.15 -11.41 21.98
CA CYS A 741 -33.31 -9.96 21.94
C CYS A 741 -32.22 -9.24 21.11
N ARG A 742 -32.63 -8.37 20.16
CA ARG A 742 -31.74 -7.50 19.35
C ARG A 742 -30.70 -6.73 20.17
N GLU A 743 -31.02 -6.43 21.42
CA GLU A 743 -30.11 -5.74 22.36
C GLU A 743 -28.82 -6.54 22.67
N LEU A 744 -28.83 -7.87 22.46
CA LEU A 744 -27.71 -8.77 22.71
C LEU A 744 -26.77 -8.94 21.52
N GLU A 745 -27.21 -8.66 20.29
CA GLU A 745 -26.41 -8.83 19.06
C GLU A 745 -25.07 -8.09 19.13
N SER A 746 -25.04 -6.97 19.85
CA SER A 746 -23.85 -6.13 20.01
C SER A 746 -22.90 -6.57 21.12
N ARG A 747 -23.30 -7.56 21.94
CA ARG A 747 -22.63 -7.97 23.18
C ARG A 747 -22.02 -9.38 23.10
N VAL A 748 -22.76 -10.33 22.54
CA VAL A 748 -22.31 -11.72 22.44
C VAL A 748 -21.21 -11.88 21.38
N ASP A 749 -20.45 -12.97 21.48
CA ASP A 749 -19.40 -13.27 20.50
C ASP A 749 -19.99 -13.69 19.15
N TYR A 750 -21.13 -14.39 19.15
CA TYR A 750 -21.78 -14.81 17.91
C TYR A 750 -23.30 -14.95 18.05
N VAL A 751 -24.02 -14.58 17.00
CA VAL A 751 -25.46 -14.81 16.89
C VAL A 751 -25.69 -15.91 15.86
N LEU A 752 -26.26 -17.02 16.30
CA LEU A 752 -26.65 -18.12 15.42
C LEU A 752 -27.88 -17.69 14.61
N ASP A 753 -27.86 -17.90 13.29
CA ASP A 753 -28.99 -17.61 12.40
C ASP A 753 -30.10 -18.67 12.49
N ILE A 754 -30.47 -19.05 13.73
CA ILE A 754 -31.46 -20.07 14.04
C ILE A 754 -32.30 -19.63 15.23
N ASN A 755 -33.56 -20.06 15.25
CA ASN A 755 -34.44 -19.82 16.40
C ASN A 755 -34.37 -20.98 17.41
N GLY A 756 -34.78 -20.72 18.64
CA GLY A 756 -34.97 -21.75 19.67
C GLY A 756 -35.82 -22.92 19.17
N GLY A 757 -35.46 -24.15 19.55
CA GLY A 757 -36.16 -25.38 19.17
C GLY A 757 -36.02 -25.82 17.72
N GLN A 758 -35.15 -25.17 16.92
CA GLN A 758 -34.96 -25.49 15.50
C GLN A 758 -33.65 -26.23 15.18
N GLY A 759 -32.96 -26.80 16.18
CA GLY A 759 -31.68 -27.49 15.96
C GLY A 759 -30.49 -26.69 16.50
N VAL A 760 -30.61 -26.16 17.72
CA VAL A 760 -29.61 -25.25 18.30
C VAL A 760 -28.29 -25.97 18.59
N ILE A 761 -28.34 -27.19 19.11
CA ILE A 761 -27.13 -27.99 19.37
C ILE A 761 -26.48 -28.35 18.04
N GLN A 762 -27.28 -28.63 17.00
CA GLN A 762 -26.75 -28.86 15.65
C GLN A 762 -25.99 -27.64 15.12
N ALA A 763 -26.58 -26.44 15.18
CA ALA A 763 -25.91 -25.22 14.73
C ALA A 763 -24.60 -24.94 15.50
N ILE A 764 -24.58 -25.20 16.81
CA ILE A 764 -23.37 -25.06 17.64
C ILE A 764 -22.33 -26.11 17.27
N ALA A 765 -22.74 -27.36 17.04
CA ALA A 765 -21.82 -28.41 16.62
C ALA A 765 -21.17 -28.07 15.28
N ASP A 766 -21.90 -27.52 14.32
CA ASP A 766 -21.35 -27.12 13.03
C ASP A 766 -20.39 -25.93 13.17
N LEU A 767 -20.71 -24.98 14.05
CA LEU A 767 -19.87 -23.82 14.36
C LEU A 767 -18.55 -24.21 15.06
N ILE A 768 -18.61 -25.11 16.05
CA ILE A 768 -17.46 -25.48 16.90
C ILE A 768 -16.61 -26.57 16.27
N ILE A 769 -17.23 -27.57 15.64
CA ILE A 769 -16.52 -28.76 15.13
C ILE A 769 -16.01 -28.53 13.71
N GLY A 770 -16.69 -27.70 12.90
CA GLY A 770 -16.27 -27.35 11.54
C GLY A 770 -16.14 -28.58 10.62
N ASP A 771 -17.26 -29.28 10.37
CA ASP A 771 -17.33 -30.35 9.37
C ASP A 771 -17.63 -29.79 7.97
#